data_AF-A0A1Y5INF1-F1
#
_entry.id   AF-A0A1Y5INF1-F1
#
_cell.length_a   1.000
_cell.length_b   1.000
_cell.length_c   1.000
_cell.angle_alpha   90.00
_cell.angle_beta   90.00
_cell.angle_gamma   90.00
#
_symmetry.space_group_name_H-M   'P 1'
#
loop_
_entity.id
_entity.type
_entity.pdbx_description
1 polymer ?
#
loop_
_entity_poly.entity_id
_entity_poly.type
_entity_poly.pdbx_seq_one_letter_code
_entity_poly.pdbx_strand_id
1 'polypeptide(L)'
;MRSRVVLLARAALVGRESGGGSARTWTRANANASAAAQNASEQRQNNRTLMIVESPAKAKTIEKYLGPGAKVLASYGHVRDLLNKQGSVRPEEAFAMTWTSTARQRAAVKDIADALRQADVLLLATDPDREGEAISWHLLEVLREKKLLRDDLDVKRVTFGEITKSAVLNAVASPREINTPMVDAYMARRALDYLFGFTLSGLLWRKLPSSVSLSAGRVQSVALRLICEREEEVESFVSEPYWTVTANLLSKDGASFDAALTHVDGTKLGKFTIASNDQAETYARRVQECDSLRVTGLKLSEAKRSSGPPFTTSTMQQEANKQLGFGASRTMSAAQRLYEGAGTGEGLITYMRTDGTYVAPYAIDGLRDTAIELFGADYVPESPRYFKKTQKNAQEAHEAIRPTKAGRVPAQVAKMLGPGSDEARLYALIWARAMASQMTPALSDRVAAEISSEDGSLQLKANGNRLKFPGFLAAYRTSRPDAPPPSNDAWLPELRESDSLAVNVDDQTLGCAATSHTTSPPPRYTDGSIVKALEERGIGRPSTYAPILKVLAQREYVAKQGAALIPTTRGRLVSAFLTNYFETYVDYGFTANLEQKLDEITAENVQWRPLLEEWWTPFKNQISSLSTLRVSEVIDALDEKLGQHLFGEEKYDGYVHVNPDQVSDVGDGTTTSTNDAQEVSDARKCPSCKTGRLGLKPSKSGGFIGCSRYPECGFTHPLHPIRGAIVSDTDDADFMASDASSDVLLYPKILGVDPETGSEISLRLGPYGPYLQLGEKAAPVVSEDGKKAKKPPAPRRVGVANIEKDVSELTLEDAVRLFEYPKEIGKHPMTESPVSINMGPFGYYVACDGINASVGKSVLKRVGSLDNVTLEEAVELLRKKAERPPRARGRYAKKADKKAKKEPKAKKAANEPKEEKAKREPKEKKAMKDPALKKPLTAFFMFSADERANVKAENPTFKIGDIAKALGERWATLDPERKAKYESDAKAAKEAWTRVATERSKESSS
;
A
#
# COMPACT_ATOMS: atom_id res chain seq x y z
N MET A 1 -21.06 -24.02 50.23
CA MET A 1 -20.37 -25.18 50.84
C MET A 1 -21.02 -26.46 50.33
N ARG A 2 -20.23 -27.36 49.70
CA ARG A 2 -20.52 -28.79 49.35
C ARG A 2 -21.69 -29.04 48.37
N SER A 3 -21.68 -29.93 47.39
CA SER A 3 -20.70 -30.77 46.68
C SER A 3 -21.44 -31.43 45.50
N ARG A 4 -20.81 -31.45 44.31
CA ARG A 4 -20.75 -32.51 43.26
C ARG A 4 -22.01 -33.36 42.90
N VAL A 5 -22.50 -33.25 41.65
CA VAL A 5 -22.20 -34.10 40.45
C VAL A 5 -23.04 -35.40 40.45
N VAL A 6 -24.15 -35.46 39.69
CA VAL A 6 -24.29 -35.93 38.29
C VAL A 6 -24.19 -37.46 38.14
N LEU A 7 -25.28 -38.10 37.73
CA LEU A 7 -25.46 -38.85 36.47
C LEU A 7 -26.63 -39.83 36.60
N LEU A 8 -27.55 -39.80 35.64
CA LEU A 8 -27.95 -41.00 34.91
C LEU A 8 -28.80 -40.61 33.71
N ALA A 9 -28.26 -40.90 32.53
CA ALA A 9 -29.01 -40.96 31.29
C ALA A 9 -29.52 -42.40 31.09
N ARG A 10 -30.66 -42.46 30.38
CA ARG A 10 -31.25 -43.58 29.62
C ARG A 10 -32.23 -44.52 30.33
N ALA A 11 -33.50 -44.21 30.10
CA ALA A 11 -34.49 -45.20 29.71
C ALA A 11 -34.51 -45.35 28.17
N ALA A 12 -34.22 -46.55 27.68
CA ALA A 12 -34.65 -47.12 26.40
C ALA A 12 -34.36 -48.63 26.50
N LEU A 13 -35.26 -49.39 27.13
CA LEU A 13 -36.41 -50.10 26.55
C LEU A 13 -36.01 -51.36 25.75
N VAL A 14 -36.32 -52.53 26.36
CA VAL A 14 -37.00 -53.73 25.80
C VAL A 14 -36.34 -54.42 24.59
N GLY A 15 -36.04 -55.72 24.57
CA GLY A 15 -36.31 -56.84 25.47
C GLY A 15 -35.63 -58.15 24.98
N ARG A 16 -35.52 -59.10 25.92
CA ARG A 16 -35.38 -60.59 25.88
C ARG A 16 -35.75 -61.29 24.55
N GLU A 17 -35.21 -62.43 24.10
CA GLU A 17 -34.63 -63.69 24.68
C GLU A 17 -33.58 -64.24 23.66
N SER A 18 -32.57 -65.09 23.91
CA SER A 18 -32.50 -66.39 24.61
C SER A 18 -31.03 -66.91 24.52
N GLY A 19 -30.64 -67.85 25.38
CA GLY A 19 -29.43 -68.68 25.20
C GLY A 19 -28.30 -68.43 26.21
N GLY A 20 -28.13 -69.34 27.16
CA GLY A 20 -27.20 -69.22 28.30
C GLY A 20 -25.72 -69.47 27.98
N GLY A 21 -24.87 -68.96 28.87
CA GLY A 21 -23.44 -69.27 28.91
C GLY A 21 -22.59 -68.16 29.51
N SER A 22 -22.03 -68.42 30.69
CA SER A 22 -20.87 -67.72 31.30
C SER A 22 -21.10 -66.36 31.97
N ALA A 23 -21.67 -66.40 33.18
CA ALA A 23 -21.66 -65.28 34.14
C ALA A 23 -20.31 -65.07 34.86
N ARG A 24 -19.22 -65.76 34.46
CA ARG A 24 -17.87 -65.59 35.06
C ARG A 24 -16.84 -64.92 34.15
N THR A 25 -17.16 -64.64 32.89
CA THR A 25 -16.24 -63.97 31.95
C THR A 25 -16.54 -62.48 31.74
N TRP A 26 -17.71 -61.99 32.17
CA TRP A 26 -18.14 -60.60 31.96
C TRP A 26 -17.62 -59.59 33.00
N THR A 27 -17.36 -60.01 34.24
CA THR A 27 -16.81 -59.11 35.27
C THR A 27 -15.31 -58.83 35.08
N ARG A 28 -14.56 -59.73 34.44
CA ARG A 28 -13.13 -59.54 34.15
C ARG A 28 -12.88 -58.71 32.88
N ALA A 29 -13.74 -58.83 31.87
CA ALA A 29 -13.64 -58.05 30.63
C ALA A 29 -14.00 -56.57 30.85
N ASN A 30 -15.00 -56.27 31.69
CA ASN A 30 -15.40 -54.89 31.98
C ASN A 30 -14.42 -54.18 32.94
N ALA A 31 -13.82 -54.93 33.88
CA ALA A 31 -12.73 -54.43 34.71
C ALA A 31 -11.44 -54.18 33.88
N ASN A 32 -11.12 -55.06 32.92
CA ASN A 32 -9.98 -54.84 32.02
C ASN A 32 -10.22 -53.70 31.01
N ALA A 33 -11.45 -53.46 30.56
CA ALA A 33 -11.76 -52.32 29.69
C ALA A 33 -11.74 -50.98 30.46
N SER A 34 -12.23 -50.95 31.71
CA SER A 34 -12.11 -49.78 32.60
C SER A 34 -10.67 -49.53 33.01
N ALA A 35 -9.89 -50.59 33.30
CA ALA A 35 -8.47 -50.49 33.62
C ALA A 35 -7.61 -50.15 32.39
N ALA A 36 -8.01 -50.56 31.18
CA ALA A 36 -7.36 -50.16 29.93
C ALA A 36 -7.70 -48.72 29.55
N ALA A 37 -8.92 -48.25 29.81
CA ALA A 37 -9.30 -46.84 29.65
C ALA A 37 -8.64 -45.94 30.70
N GLN A 38 -8.52 -46.39 31.94
CA GLN A 38 -7.76 -45.71 32.99
C GLN A 38 -6.26 -45.72 32.70
N ASN A 39 -5.66 -46.84 32.32
CA ASN A 39 -4.26 -46.91 31.88
C ASN A 39 -3.99 -46.09 30.61
N ALA A 40 -4.91 -46.04 29.64
CA ALA A 40 -4.78 -45.17 28.47
C ALA A 40 -4.90 -43.68 28.85
N SER A 41 -5.69 -43.35 29.88
CA SER A 41 -5.79 -41.98 30.42
C SER A 41 -4.57 -41.59 31.28
N GLU A 42 -3.98 -42.55 32.01
CA GLU A 42 -2.76 -42.37 32.82
C GLU A 42 -1.48 -42.40 31.95
N GLN A 43 -1.42 -43.22 30.89
CA GLN A 43 -0.35 -43.16 29.88
C GLN A 43 -0.39 -41.84 29.10
N ARG A 44 -1.57 -41.31 28.78
CA ARG A 44 -1.70 -39.97 28.17
C ARG A 44 -1.22 -38.85 29.09
N GLN A 45 -1.25 -39.02 30.40
CA GLN A 45 -0.73 -38.03 31.37
C GLN A 45 0.80 -38.00 31.46
N ASN A 46 1.52 -39.00 30.94
CA ASN A 46 2.99 -39.08 30.96
C ASN A 46 3.66 -38.81 29.60
N ASN A 47 2.90 -38.58 28.53
CA ASN A 47 3.45 -38.27 27.21
C ASN A 47 3.93 -36.82 27.12
N ARG A 48 5.16 -36.63 26.65
CA ARG A 48 5.73 -35.30 26.41
C ARG A 48 5.05 -34.69 25.20
N THR A 49 4.28 -33.63 25.43
CA THR A 49 3.54 -32.94 24.37
C THR A 49 4.36 -31.76 23.86
N LEU A 50 4.57 -31.70 22.54
CA LEU A 50 5.08 -30.51 21.86
C LEU A 50 3.95 -29.82 21.13
N MET A 51 3.64 -28.57 21.50
CA MET A 51 2.66 -27.75 20.80
C MET A 51 3.34 -26.64 20.00
N ILE A 52 2.91 -26.44 18.75
CA ILE A 52 3.43 -25.40 17.87
C ILE A 52 2.36 -24.36 17.56
N VAL A 53 2.68 -23.08 17.74
CA VAL A 53 1.79 -21.93 17.49
C VAL A 53 2.46 -20.90 16.57
N GLU A 54 1.74 -19.93 16.01
CA GLU A 54 2.38 -18.97 15.09
C GLU A 54 3.27 -17.93 15.77
N SER A 55 2.96 -17.50 17.00
CA SER A 55 3.66 -16.38 17.65
C SER A 55 4.23 -16.70 19.05
N PRO A 56 5.32 -16.04 19.46
CA PRO A 56 5.92 -16.24 20.78
C PRO A 56 5.03 -15.80 21.95
N ALA A 57 4.22 -14.76 21.76
CA ALA A 57 3.30 -14.28 22.79
C ALA A 57 2.25 -15.35 23.10
N LYS A 58 1.64 -15.90 22.06
CA LYS A 58 0.71 -17.03 22.14
C LYS A 58 1.34 -18.27 22.78
N ALA A 59 2.60 -18.58 22.43
CA ALA A 59 3.33 -19.72 23.02
C ALA A 59 3.44 -19.59 24.55
N LYS A 60 3.90 -18.43 25.03
CA LYS A 60 4.03 -18.14 26.47
C LYS A 60 2.69 -18.22 27.21
N THR A 61 1.62 -17.74 26.60
CA THR A 61 0.27 -17.78 27.20
C THR A 61 -0.25 -19.21 27.32
N ILE A 62 -0.11 -20.01 26.26
CA ILE A 62 -0.64 -21.39 26.22
C ILE A 62 0.17 -22.35 27.09
N GLU A 63 1.50 -22.20 27.13
CA GLU A 63 2.37 -23.03 27.97
C GLU A 63 1.98 -22.96 29.46
N LYS A 64 1.59 -21.77 29.93
CA LYS A 64 1.05 -21.58 31.29
C LYS A 64 -0.23 -22.37 31.56
N TYR A 65 -1.06 -22.61 30.55
CA TYR A 65 -2.33 -23.33 30.71
C TYR A 65 -2.15 -24.84 30.71
N LEU A 66 -1.22 -25.35 29.90
CA LEU A 66 -0.96 -26.79 29.76
C LEU A 66 -0.07 -27.33 30.89
N GLY A 67 0.79 -26.49 31.48
CA GLY A 67 1.65 -26.87 32.60
C GLY A 67 2.92 -27.62 32.17
N PRO A 68 3.70 -28.14 33.13
CA PRO A 68 5.09 -28.57 32.92
C PRO A 68 5.29 -29.80 32.01
N GLY A 69 4.22 -30.55 31.68
CA GLY A 69 4.27 -31.71 30.78
C GLY A 69 4.22 -31.35 29.28
N ALA A 70 3.98 -30.07 28.95
CA ALA A 70 3.89 -29.60 27.58
C ALA A 70 4.94 -28.51 27.30
N LYS A 71 5.62 -28.63 26.16
CA LYS A 71 6.52 -27.60 25.63
C LYS A 71 5.81 -26.87 24.49
N VAL A 72 5.80 -25.54 24.51
CA VAL A 72 5.14 -24.76 23.45
C VAL A 72 6.16 -23.90 22.69
N LEU A 73 6.25 -24.08 21.37
CA LEU A 73 7.17 -23.35 20.50
C LEU A 73 6.41 -22.53 19.45
N ALA A 74 7.05 -21.44 19.01
CA ALA A 74 6.51 -20.58 17.94
C ALA A 74 7.18 -20.87 16.59
N SER A 75 6.40 -20.97 15.53
CA SER A 75 6.89 -21.07 14.15
C SER A 75 7.33 -19.72 13.57
N TYR A 76 6.92 -18.60 14.20
CA TYR A 76 7.07 -17.23 13.69
C TYR A 76 6.34 -17.00 12.36
N GLY A 77 5.12 -17.54 12.26
CA GLY A 77 4.31 -17.54 11.04
C GLY A 77 4.68 -18.68 10.09
N HIS A 78 4.63 -18.42 8.78
CA HIS A 78 5.01 -19.38 7.74
C HIS A 78 6.47 -19.81 7.87
N VAL A 79 6.73 -21.12 7.77
CA VAL A 79 8.08 -21.71 7.84
C VAL A 79 8.78 -21.81 6.47
N ARG A 80 8.03 -21.61 5.39
CA ARG A 80 8.52 -21.53 4.02
C ARG A 80 7.60 -20.61 3.21
N ASP A 81 8.12 -20.10 2.11
CA ASP A 81 7.40 -19.24 1.16
C ASP A 81 7.78 -19.63 -0.26
N LEU A 82 7.02 -19.19 -1.26
CA LEU A 82 7.39 -19.34 -2.66
C LEU A 82 8.75 -18.69 -2.92
N LEU A 83 9.58 -19.37 -3.71
CA LEU A 83 10.81 -18.79 -4.18
C LEU A 83 10.51 -17.51 -4.97
N ASN A 84 11.17 -16.40 -4.63
CA ASN A 84 10.96 -15.12 -5.29
C ASN A 84 11.71 -15.06 -6.64
N LYS A 85 11.40 -15.98 -7.56
CA LYS A 85 11.98 -16.10 -8.90
C LYS A 85 10.95 -16.65 -9.89
N GLN A 86 11.08 -16.27 -11.15
CA GLN A 86 10.27 -16.82 -12.24
C GLN A 86 10.34 -18.36 -12.28
N GLY A 87 9.21 -19.02 -12.58
CA GLY A 87 9.08 -20.48 -12.59
C GLY A 87 8.84 -21.13 -11.23
N SER A 88 8.56 -20.35 -10.18
CA SER A 88 8.27 -20.92 -8.85
C SER A 88 6.90 -21.58 -8.73
N VAL A 89 5.97 -21.25 -9.62
CA VAL A 89 4.74 -22.00 -9.88
C VAL A 89 4.80 -22.44 -11.33
N ARG A 90 4.66 -23.75 -11.58
CA ARG A 90 4.80 -24.38 -12.90
C ARG A 90 3.49 -25.00 -13.38
N PRO A 91 2.67 -24.25 -14.16
CA PRO A 91 1.39 -24.75 -14.69
C PRO A 91 1.52 -26.08 -15.44
N GLU A 92 2.57 -26.25 -16.24
CA GLU A 92 2.88 -27.46 -17.00
C GLU A 92 3.15 -28.72 -16.15
N GLU A 93 3.52 -28.53 -14.87
CA GLU A 93 3.69 -29.61 -13.89
C GLU A 93 2.53 -29.62 -12.89
N ALA A 94 1.31 -29.44 -13.39
CA ALA A 94 0.09 -29.36 -12.60
C ALA A 94 0.19 -28.29 -11.48
N PHE A 95 0.79 -27.13 -11.75
CA PHE A 95 0.99 -26.04 -10.78
C PHE A 95 1.94 -26.39 -9.62
N ALA A 96 2.93 -27.27 -9.85
CA ALA A 96 3.97 -27.56 -8.86
C ALA A 96 4.65 -26.27 -8.35
N MET A 97 4.82 -26.18 -7.03
CA MET A 97 5.35 -25.00 -6.35
C MET A 97 6.74 -25.25 -5.77
N THR A 98 7.63 -24.27 -5.94
CA THR A 98 8.99 -24.30 -5.37
C THR A 98 9.05 -23.45 -4.12
N TRP A 99 9.27 -24.10 -2.99
CA TRP A 99 9.33 -23.46 -1.68
C TRP A 99 10.77 -23.13 -1.28
N THR A 100 10.93 -22.07 -0.51
CA THR A 100 12.18 -21.67 0.10
C THR A 100 11.95 -21.21 1.53
N SER A 101 12.99 -21.32 2.36
CA SER A 101 12.96 -20.81 3.74
C SER A 101 14.07 -19.78 3.91
N THR A 102 13.81 -18.77 4.73
CA THR A 102 14.79 -17.79 5.20
C THR A 102 15.65 -18.38 6.32
N ALA A 103 16.73 -17.69 6.70
CA ALA A 103 17.58 -18.12 7.82
C ALA A 103 16.80 -18.19 9.14
N ARG A 104 15.91 -17.22 9.39
CA ARG A 104 15.06 -17.19 10.58
C ARG A 104 14.08 -18.37 10.62
N GLN A 105 13.43 -18.66 9.49
CA GLN A 105 12.51 -19.80 9.40
C GLN A 105 13.24 -21.14 9.60
N ARG A 106 14.45 -21.29 9.03
CA ARG A 106 15.27 -22.49 9.26
C ARG A 106 15.67 -22.65 10.73
N ALA A 107 15.99 -21.56 11.42
CA ALA A 107 16.28 -21.59 12.85
C ALA A 107 15.05 -22.05 13.66
N ALA A 108 13.87 -21.50 13.38
CA ALA A 108 12.63 -21.92 14.03
C ALA A 108 12.33 -23.41 13.79
N VAL A 109 12.43 -23.88 12.55
CA VAL A 109 12.25 -25.31 12.21
C VAL A 109 13.28 -26.18 12.91
N LYS A 110 14.53 -25.72 13.07
CA LYS A 110 15.55 -26.44 13.82
C LYS A 110 15.17 -26.59 15.29
N ASP A 111 14.72 -25.51 15.94
CA ASP A 111 14.31 -25.54 17.35
C ASP A 111 13.10 -26.48 17.56
N ILE A 112 12.15 -26.47 16.62
CA ILE A 112 11.01 -27.39 16.59
C ILE A 112 11.49 -28.83 16.42
N ALA A 113 12.37 -29.09 15.45
CA ALA A 113 12.94 -30.41 15.20
C ALA A 113 13.70 -30.95 16.43
N ASP A 114 14.45 -30.09 17.12
CA ASP A 114 15.21 -30.45 18.31
C ASP A 114 14.28 -30.83 19.48
N ALA A 115 13.15 -30.12 19.65
CA ALA A 115 12.13 -30.46 20.63
C ALA A 115 11.34 -31.73 20.26
N LEU A 116 11.06 -31.93 18.96
CA LEU A 116 10.25 -33.04 18.46
C LEU A 116 10.86 -34.41 18.76
N ARG A 117 12.21 -34.50 18.81
CA ARG A 117 12.91 -35.75 19.15
C ARG A 117 12.55 -36.31 20.53
N GLN A 118 12.06 -35.45 21.43
CA GLN A 118 11.70 -35.83 22.80
C GLN A 118 10.19 -35.86 23.02
N ALA A 119 9.38 -35.61 21.98
CA ALA A 119 7.94 -35.47 22.09
C ALA A 119 7.23 -36.73 21.57
N ASP A 120 6.25 -37.20 22.33
CA ASP A 120 5.41 -38.34 21.96
C ASP A 120 4.16 -37.89 21.18
N VAL A 121 3.76 -36.63 21.40
CA VAL A 121 2.60 -35.99 20.74
C VAL A 121 3.01 -34.64 20.17
N LEU A 122 2.70 -34.40 18.90
CA LEU A 122 2.85 -33.11 18.22
C LEU A 122 1.47 -32.47 18.00
N LEU A 123 1.20 -31.36 18.69
CA LEU A 123 -0.01 -30.56 18.52
C LEU A 123 0.27 -29.32 17.67
N LEU A 124 -0.42 -29.20 16.55
CA LEU A 124 -0.39 -28.04 15.68
C LEU A 124 -1.51 -27.08 16.07
N ALA A 125 -1.17 -25.94 16.67
CA ALA A 125 -2.10 -24.99 17.29
C ALA A 125 -2.04 -23.60 16.66
N THR A 126 -1.86 -23.53 15.34
CA THR A 126 -1.95 -22.29 14.56
C THR A 126 -3.38 -21.77 14.52
N ASP A 127 -3.53 -20.50 14.13
CA ASP A 127 -4.83 -19.82 14.01
C ASP A 127 -5.89 -20.59 13.21
N PRO A 128 -7.19 -20.37 13.50
CA PRO A 128 -8.27 -21.20 12.98
C PRO A 128 -8.67 -20.88 11.52
N ASP A 129 -7.83 -20.21 10.73
CA ASP A 129 -8.13 -19.86 9.33
C ASP A 129 -7.31 -20.68 8.32
N ARG A 130 -7.58 -20.49 7.01
CA ARG A 130 -6.85 -21.13 5.91
C ARG A 130 -5.33 -20.90 5.94
N GLU A 131 -4.90 -19.72 6.41
CA GLU A 131 -3.47 -19.38 6.53
C GLU A 131 -2.83 -20.20 7.66
N GLY A 132 -3.49 -20.27 8.82
CA GLY A 132 -3.07 -21.10 9.94
C GLY A 132 -3.01 -22.58 9.56
N GLU A 133 -3.99 -23.08 8.81
CA GLU A 133 -3.99 -24.45 8.31
C GLU A 133 -2.79 -24.73 7.38
N ALA A 134 -2.49 -23.80 6.48
CA ALA A 134 -1.34 -23.89 5.59
C ALA A 134 0.00 -23.83 6.31
N ILE A 135 0.13 -23.01 7.38
CA ILE A 135 1.34 -22.99 8.23
C ILE A 135 1.57 -24.37 8.86
N SER A 136 0.51 -24.95 9.42
CA SER A 136 0.54 -26.29 10.02
C SER A 136 0.95 -27.35 9.00
N TRP A 137 0.34 -27.32 7.81
CA TRP A 137 0.69 -28.23 6.72
C TRP A 137 2.14 -28.05 6.24
N HIS A 138 2.59 -26.81 6.01
CA HIS A 138 3.97 -26.53 5.61
C HIS A 138 4.99 -27.03 6.63
N LEU A 139 4.69 -26.91 7.92
CA LEU A 139 5.56 -27.46 8.96
C LEU A 139 5.65 -28.98 8.86
N LEU A 140 4.52 -29.68 8.71
CA LEU A 140 4.53 -31.13 8.54
C LEU A 140 5.30 -31.59 7.30
N GLU A 141 5.13 -30.91 6.17
CA GLU A 141 5.89 -31.22 4.95
C GLU A 141 7.39 -31.08 5.17
N VAL A 142 7.84 -29.98 5.80
CA VAL A 142 9.26 -29.76 6.09
C VAL A 142 9.80 -30.80 7.08
N LEU A 143 9.02 -31.21 8.07
CA LEU A 143 9.41 -32.27 9.01
C LEU A 143 9.47 -33.64 8.33
N ARG A 144 8.56 -33.93 7.39
CA ARG A 144 8.55 -35.15 6.58
C ARG A 144 9.74 -35.20 5.62
N GLU A 145 10.03 -34.12 4.92
CA GLU A 145 11.21 -33.97 4.03
C GLU A 145 12.52 -34.21 4.81
N LYS A 146 12.57 -33.79 6.08
CA LYS A 146 13.70 -34.02 7.00
C LYS A 146 13.71 -35.40 7.66
N LYS A 147 12.71 -36.25 7.41
CA LYS A 147 12.53 -37.57 8.03
C LYS A 147 12.49 -37.52 9.57
N LEU A 148 11.80 -36.51 10.12
CA LEU A 148 11.68 -36.29 11.56
C LEU A 148 10.34 -36.74 12.15
N LEU A 149 9.38 -37.12 11.30
CA LEU A 149 8.11 -37.71 11.74
C LEU A 149 8.34 -39.21 11.94
N ARG A 150 8.39 -39.63 13.21
CA ARG A 150 8.52 -41.04 13.60
C ARG A 150 7.16 -41.74 13.46
N ASP A 151 7.15 -43.06 13.22
CA ASP A 151 5.92 -43.83 13.05
C ASP A 151 5.05 -43.87 14.32
N ASP A 152 5.67 -43.72 15.49
CA ASP A 152 5.04 -43.69 16.82
C ASP A 152 4.61 -42.29 17.28
N LEU A 153 4.89 -41.24 16.49
CA LEU A 153 4.55 -39.86 16.83
C LEU A 153 3.09 -39.57 16.50
N ASP A 154 2.28 -39.24 17.51
CA ASP A 154 0.90 -38.81 17.30
C ASP A 154 0.85 -37.33 16.89
N VAL A 155 0.43 -37.05 15.66
CA VAL A 155 0.33 -35.69 15.11
C VAL A 155 -1.13 -35.27 15.07
N LYS A 156 -1.46 -34.13 15.67
CA LYS A 156 -2.83 -33.62 15.73
C LYS A 156 -2.91 -32.13 15.50
N ARG A 157 -4.07 -31.66 15.02
CA ARG A 157 -4.41 -30.25 14.80
C ARG A 157 -5.42 -29.79 15.86
N VAL A 158 -5.14 -28.65 16.48
CA VAL A 158 -5.96 -28.06 17.55
C VAL A 158 -6.27 -26.60 17.20
N THR A 159 -7.54 -26.22 17.21
CA THR A 159 -7.98 -24.85 16.93
C THR A 159 -8.82 -24.29 18.06
N PHE A 160 -8.66 -23.00 18.37
CA PHE A 160 -9.47 -22.28 19.34
C PHE A 160 -9.78 -20.87 18.82
N GLY A 161 -10.99 -20.39 19.11
CA GLY A 161 -11.43 -19.03 18.74
C GLY A 161 -11.04 -17.96 19.77
N GLU A 162 -10.52 -18.36 20.93
CA GLU A 162 -10.04 -17.48 21.99
C GLU A 162 -8.95 -18.17 22.81
N ILE A 163 -8.04 -17.39 23.40
CA ILE A 163 -6.90 -17.90 24.18
C ILE A 163 -7.22 -17.80 25.69
N THR A 164 -8.19 -18.60 26.12
CA THR A 164 -8.59 -18.79 27.52
C THR A 164 -8.18 -20.19 28.00
N LYS A 165 -7.95 -20.37 29.31
CA LYS A 165 -7.57 -21.67 29.87
C LYS A 165 -8.58 -22.77 29.51
N SER A 166 -9.88 -22.48 29.61
CA SER A 166 -10.95 -23.42 29.26
C SER A 166 -10.98 -23.74 27.76
N ALA A 167 -10.90 -22.73 26.89
CA ALA A 167 -10.93 -22.96 25.45
C ALA A 167 -9.73 -23.79 24.97
N VAL A 168 -8.54 -23.50 25.47
CA VAL A 168 -7.32 -24.24 25.14
C VAL A 168 -7.40 -25.70 25.61
N LEU A 169 -7.81 -25.95 26.85
CA LEU A 169 -7.92 -27.31 27.38
C LEU A 169 -9.00 -28.13 26.65
N ASN A 170 -10.14 -27.51 26.33
CA ASN A 170 -11.21 -28.16 25.56
C ASN A 170 -10.75 -28.49 24.13
N ALA A 171 -9.98 -27.60 23.50
CA ALA A 171 -9.46 -27.82 22.16
C ALA A 171 -8.42 -28.94 22.13
N VAL A 172 -7.55 -29.02 23.13
CA VAL A 172 -6.59 -30.13 23.28
C VAL A 172 -7.28 -31.47 23.55
N ALA A 173 -8.42 -31.46 24.24
CA ALA A 173 -9.22 -32.67 24.48
C ALA A 173 -9.95 -33.18 23.22
N SER A 174 -10.16 -32.31 22.22
CA SER A 174 -10.89 -32.61 20.98
C SER A 174 -10.05 -32.26 19.73
N PRO A 175 -8.89 -32.90 19.52
CA PRO A 175 -8.07 -32.66 18.34
C PRO A 175 -8.75 -33.15 17.06
N ARG A 176 -8.32 -32.59 15.93
CA ARG A 176 -8.69 -33.03 14.58
C ARG A 176 -7.46 -33.30 13.73
N GLU A 177 -7.67 -33.80 12.53
CA GLU A 177 -6.64 -33.85 11.49
C GLU A 177 -6.52 -32.52 10.74
N ILE A 178 -5.45 -32.37 9.96
CA ILE A 178 -5.33 -31.25 9.01
C ILE A 178 -6.46 -31.34 7.98
N ASN A 179 -7.07 -30.19 7.71
CA ASN A 179 -8.09 -30.02 6.71
C ASN A 179 -7.44 -29.78 5.33
N THR A 180 -7.33 -30.83 4.54
CA THR A 180 -6.75 -30.77 3.19
C THR A 180 -7.48 -29.78 2.27
N PRO A 181 -8.82 -29.73 2.20
CA PRO A 181 -9.54 -28.70 1.42
C PRO A 181 -9.15 -27.25 1.74
N MET A 182 -8.90 -26.92 3.02
CA MET A 182 -8.41 -25.58 3.40
C MET A 182 -6.99 -25.31 2.91
N VAL A 183 -6.12 -26.32 2.96
CA VAL A 183 -4.76 -26.23 2.40
C VAL A 183 -4.82 -26.04 0.88
N ASP A 184 -5.67 -26.80 0.17
CA ASP A 184 -5.85 -26.68 -1.28
C ASP A 184 -6.34 -25.29 -1.68
N ALA A 185 -7.30 -24.71 -0.93
CA ALA A 185 -7.76 -23.34 -1.16
C ALA A 185 -6.64 -22.30 -0.95
N TYR A 186 -5.81 -22.48 0.08
CA TYR A 186 -4.61 -21.66 0.28
C TYR A 186 -3.62 -21.80 -0.89
N MET A 187 -3.34 -23.03 -1.32
CA MET A 187 -2.42 -23.31 -2.43
C MET A 187 -2.92 -22.67 -3.73
N ALA A 188 -4.22 -22.80 -4.02
CA ALA A 188 -4.87 -22.16 -5.17
C ALA A 188 -4.68 -20.64 -5.13
N ARG A 189 -5.00 -20.01 -3.98
CA ARG A 189 -4.83 -18.57 -3.79
C ARG A 189 -3.38 -18.14 -4.02
N ARG A 190 -2.41 -18.87 -3.47
CA ARG A 190 -0.98 -18.55 -3.63
C ARG A 190 -0.48 -18.71 -5.05
N ALA A 191 -0.95 -19.74 -5.77
CA ALA A 191 -0.68 -19.88 -7.20
C ALA A 191 -1.23 -18.70 -7.99
N LEU A 192 -2.52 -18.35 -7.80
CA LEU A 192 -3.17 -17.24 -8.49
C LEU A 192 -2.42 -15.92 -8.27
N ASP A 193 -2.14 -15.59 -7.01
CA ASP A 193 -1.50 -14.32 -6.65
C ASP A 193 -0.06 -14.26 -7.21
N TYR A 194 0.68 -15.38 -7.20
CA TYR A 194 1.99 -15.47 -7.82
C TYR A 194 1.93 -15.35 -9.34
N LEU A 195 1.09 -16.15 -10.00
CA LEU A 195 0.97 -16.18 -11.46
C LEU A 195 0.56 -14.80 -11.97
N PHE A 196 -0.45 -14.18 -11.37
CA PHE A 196 -0.87 -12.82 -11.71
C PHE A 196 0.27 -11.82 -11.48
N GLY A 197 0.81 -11.78 -10.26
CA GLY A 197 1.79 -10.79 -9.86
C GLY A 197 3.08 -10.84 -10.67
N PHE A 198 3.71 -12.01 -10.79
CA PHE A 198 5.02 -12.12 -11.46
C PHE A 198 4.95 -11.88 -12.95
N THR A 199 3.93 -12.42 -13.62
CA THR A 199 3.83 -12.35 -15.09
C THR A 199 3.42 -10.95 -15.55
N LEU A 200 2.44 -10.35 -14.87
CA LEU A 200 1.95 -9.02 -15.19
C LEU A 200 2.96 -7.95 -14.82
N SER A 201 3.65 -8.06 -13.69
CA SER A 201 4.73 -7.10 -13.34
C SER A 201 5.82 -7.05 -14.40
N GLY A 202 6.21 -8.21 -14.96
CA GLY A 202 7.16 -8.28 -16.08
C GLY A 202 6.64 -7.65 -17.38
N LEU A 203 5.32 -7.65 -17.62
CA LEU A 203 4.72 -6.91 -18.72
C LEU A 203 4.69 -5.40 -18.44
N LEU A 204 4.29 -4.98 -17.24
CA LEU A 204 4.24 -3.58 -16.84
C LEU A 204 5.61 -2.90 -17.00
N TRP A 205 6.71 -3.55 -16.60
CA TRP A 205 8.07 -3.01 -16.77
C TRP A 205 8.47 -2.83 -18.24
N ARG A 206 7.94 -3.66 -19.14
CA ARG A 206 8.24 -3.60 -20.57
C ARG A 206 7.38 -2.58 -21.32
N LYS A 207 6.15 -2.35 -20.86
CA LYS A 207 5.14 -1.55 -21.59
C LYS A 207 4.90 -0.17 -21.01
N LEU A 208 5.13 0.02 -19.71
CA LEU A 208 4.87 1.30 -19.06
C LEU A 208 6.16 2.10 -18.86
N PRO A 209 6.12 3.42 -19.03
CA PRO A 209 7.27 4.28 -18.83
C PRO A 209 7.46 4.49 -17.32
N SER A 210 8.20 3.61 -16.64
CA SER A 210 8.58 3.79 -15.23
C SER A 210 10.01 3.32 -14.96
N SER A 211 10.78 4.11 -14.21
CA SER A 211 12.12 3.75 -13.70
C SER A 211 12.07 2.85 -12.46
N VAL A 212 10.87 2.57 -11.95
CA VAL A 212 10.65 1.86 -10.69
C VAL A 212 9.91 0.55 -10.97
N SER A 213 10.14 -0.46 -10.13
CA SER A 213 9.47 -1.76 -10.21
C SER A 213 7.95 -1.64 -9.97
N LEU A 214 7.18 -1.41 -11.05
CA LEU A 214 5.72 -1.53 -11.04
C LEU A 214 5.33 -2.97 -10.75
N SER A 215 4.30 -3.18 -9.95
CA SER A 215 3.82 -4.53 -9.70
C SER A 215 2.32 -4.54 -9.57
N ALA A 216 1.71 -5.50 -10.26
CA ALA A 216 0.29 -5.76 -10.12
C ALA A 216 0.08 -6.82 -9.04
N GLY A 217 -1.09 -6.80 -8.41
CA GLY A 217 -1.55 -7.85 -7.53
C GLY A 217 -3.05 -8.00 -7.74
N ARG A 218 -3.54 -9.23 -7.79
CA ARG A 218 -4.90 -9.52 -8.28
C ARG A 218 -5.97 -8.69 -7.57
N VAL A 219 -5.98 -8.75 -6.24
CA VAL A 219 -6.96 -8.00 -5.43
C VAL A 219 -6.53 -6.56 -5.21
N GLN A 220 -5.22 -6.29 -5.12
CA GLN A 220 -4.69 -4.94 -4.94
C GLN A 220 -5.05 -4.03 -6.13
N SER A 221 -4.97 -4.54 -7.36
CA SER A 221 -5.32 -3.79 -8.56
C SER A 221 -6.79 -3.38 -8.59
N VAL A 222 -7.68 -4.23 -8.07
CA VAL A 222 -9.13 -3.94 -7.96
C VAL A 222 -9.41 -2.87 -6.91
N ALA A 223 -8.74 -2.96 -5.75
CA ALA A 223 -8.83 -1.93 -4.72
C ALA A 223 -8.26 -0.58 -5.21
N LEU A 224 -7.17 -0.61 -5.98
CA LEU A 224 -6.61 0.59 -6.62
C LEU A 224 -7.58 1.18 -7.64
N ARG A 225 -8.26 0.34 -8.44
CA ARG A 225 -9.28 0.75 -9.40
C ARG A 225 -10.42 1.50 -8.71
N LEU A 226 -10.96 0.98 -7.60
CA LEU A 226 -11.99 1.66 -6.81
C LEU A 226 -11.56 3.07 -6.38
N ILE A 227 -10.31 3.21 -5.92
CA ILE A 227 -9.78 4.49 -5.48
C ILE A 227 -9.61 5.46 -6.68
N CYS A 228 -9.14 4.97 -7.83
CA CYS A 228 -9.03 5.75 -9.06
C CYS A 228 -10.40 6.21 -9.59
N GLU A 229 -11.38 5.32 -9.68
CA GLU A 229 -12.74 5.64 -10.16
C GLU A 229 -13.41 6.67 -9.25
N ARG A 230 -13.28 6.56 -7.91
CA ARG A 230 -13.77 7.60 -6.99
C ARG A 230 -13.09 8.93 -7.22
N GLU A 231 -11.79 8.93 -7.50
CA GLU A 231 -11.09 10.18 -7.75
C GLU A 231 -11.50 10.82 -9.09
N GLU A 232 -11.77 10.00 -10.11
CA GLU A 232 -12.36 10.46 -11.38
C GLU A 232 -13.78 11.03 -11.16
N GLU A 233 -14.61 10.41 -10.32
CA GLU A 233 -15.91 10.96 -9.91
C GLU A 233 -15.77 12.31 -9.21
N VAL A 234 -14.74 12.49 -8.36
CA VAL A 234 -14.47 13.75 -7.67
C VAL A 234 -13.98 14.82 -8.64
N GLU A 235 -13.06 14.49 -9.55
CA GLU A 235 -12.49 15.42 -10.53
C GLU A 235 -13.50 15.85 -11.62
N SER A 236 -14.46 14.98 -11.97
CA SER A 236 -15.51 15.28 -12.95
C SER A 236 -16.77 15.91 -12.34
N PHE A 237 -16.83 16.04 -11.02
CA PHE A 237 -17.99 16.57 -10.32
C PHE A 237 -18.11 18.08 -10.52
N VAL A 238 -19.21 18.51 -11.13
CA VAL A 238 -19.58 19.93 -11.23
C VAL A 238 -20.51 20.27 -10.07
N SER A 239 -20.12 21.27 -9.29
CA SER A 239 -20.91 21.69 -8.14
C SER A 239 -22.08 22.58 -8.58
N GLU A 240 -23.25 22.30 -8.03
CA GLU A 240 -24.50 23.01 -8.34
C GLU A 240 -25.00 23.71 -7.07
N PRO A 241 -25.27 25.03 -7.12
CA PRO A 241 -25.88 25.73 -6.01
C PRO A 241 -27.37 25.37 -5.89
N TYR A 242 -27.87 25.31 -4.66
CA TYR A 242 -29.29 25.15 -4.37
C TYR A 242 -29.65 25.88 -3.08
N TRP A 243 -30.90 26.31 -2.95
CA TRP A 243 -31.33 27.09 -1.80
C TRP A 243 -32.39 26.37 -0.98
N THR A 244 -32.42 26.65 0.32
CA THR A 244 -33.49 26.25 1.23
C THR A 244 -34.03 27.47 1.95
N VAL A 245 -35.34 27.51 2.20
CA VAL A 245 -35.96 28.56 3.01
C VAL A 245 -36.36 27.97 4.35
N THR A 246 -35.90 28.59 5.43
CA THR A 246 -36.23 28.21 6.81
C THR A 246 -36.86 29.41 7.51
N ALA A 247 -37.95 29.19 8.23
CA ALA A 247 -38.62 30.21 9.04
C ALA A 247 -38.45 29.87 10.52
N ASN A 248 -38.02 30.84 11.31
CA ASN A 248 -38.07 30.80 12.76
C ASN A 248 -39.47 31.26 13.19
N LEU A 249 -40.22 30.37 13.83
CA LEU A 249 -41.62 30.57 14.20
C LEU A 249 -41.75 30.62 15.72
N LEU A 250 -42.67 31.45 16.19
CA LEU A 250 -43.10 31.54 17.58
C LEU A 250 -44.40 30.77 17.78
N SER A 251 -44.40 29.89 18.77
CA SER A 251 -45.62 29.29 19.32
C SER A 251 -46.45 30.32 20.09
N LYS A 252 -47.70 29.98 20.43
CA LYS A 252 -48.59 30.81 21.25
C LYS A 252 -47.98 31.22 22.60
N ASP A 253 -47.10 30.37 23.15
CA ASP A 253 -46.44 30.59 24.44
C ASP A 253 -45.10 31.36 24.31
N GLY A 254 -44.77 31.84 23.10
CA GLY A 254 -43.56 32.63 22.83
C GLY A 254 -42.28 31.81 22.66
N ALA A 255 -42.36 30.47 22.65
CA ALA A 255 -41.19 29.62 22.36
C ALA A 255 -40.92 29.56 20.86
N SER A 256 -39.65 29.75 20.46
CA SER A 256 -39.20 29.75 19.07
C SER A 256 -38.76 28.38 18.58
N PHE A 257 -38.94 28.11 17.29
CA PHE A 257 -38.48 26.89 16.61
C PHE A 257 -38.36 27.10 15.10
N ASP A 258 -37.55 26.28 14.43
CA ASP A 258 -37.35 26.37 12.98
C ASP A 258 -38.29 25.44 12.19
N ALA A 259 -38.82 25.94 11.08
CA ALA A 259 -39.63 25.21 10.12
C ALA A 259 -39.10 25.41 8.70
N ALA A 260 -38.90 24.33 7.94
CA ALA A 260 -38.43 24.39 6.57
C ALA A 260 -39.61 24.51 5.59
N LEU A 261 -39.52 25.38 4.60
CA LEU A 261 -40.51 25.49 3.51
C LEU A 261 -40.45 24.24 2.63
N THR A 262 -41.62 23.64 2.35
CA THR A 262 -41.73 22.38 1.60
C THR A 262 -42.62 22.47 0.38
N HIS A 263 -43.61 23.36 0.36
CA HIS A 263 -44.46 23.61 -0.81
C HIS A 263 -44.75 25.09 -0.96
N VAL A 264 -44.87 25.52 -2.22
CA VAL A 264 -45.34 26.85 -2.61
C VAL A 264 -46.36 26.68 -3.74
N ASP A 265 -47.54 27.28 -3.58
CA ASP A 265 -48.66 27.25 -4.53
C ASP A 265 -49.02 25.83 -4.99
N GLY A 266 -49.06 24.90 -4.03
CA GLY A 266 -49.32 23.46 -4.27
C GLY A 266 -48.16 22.67 -4.88
N THR A 267 -47.05 23.32 -5.24
CA THR A 267 -45.86 22.68 -5.83
C THR A 267 -44.89 22.26 -4.73
N LYS A 268 -44.52 20.98 -4.71
CA LYS A 268 -43.53 20.45 -3.76
C LYS A 268 -42.11 20.90 -4.15
N LEU A 269 -41.41 21.48 -3.19
CA LEU A 269 -40.01 21.88 -3.32
C LEU A 269 -39.10 20.66 -3.13
N GLY A 270 -38.48 20.22 -4.22
CA GLY A 270 -37.35 19.30 -4.20
C GLY A 270 -36.04 20.03 -3.93
N LYS A 271 -34.94 19.27 -3.84
CA LYS A 271 -33.61 19.81 -3.49
C LYS A 271 -33.15 20.96 -4.40
N PHE A 272 -33.44 20.88 -5.70
CA PHE A 272 -33.01 21.87 -6.70
C PHE A 272 -34.16 22.74 -7.22
N THR A 273 -35.33 22.72 -6.56
CA THR A 273 -36.49 23.49 -7.03
C THR A 273 -36.32 24.99 -6.84
N ILE A 274 -35.59 25.40 -5.79
CA ILE A 274 -35.17 26.79 -5.61
C ILE A 274 -33.78 26.93 -6.23
N ALA A 275 -33.71 27.52 -7.42
CA ALA A 275 -32.51 27.53 -8.26
C ALA A 275 -31.78 28.89 -8.28
N SER A 276 -32.31 29.91 -7.60
CA SER A 276 -31.66 31.22 -7.48
C SER A 276 -31.90 31.85 -6.12
N ASN A 277 -31.00 32.76 -5.75
CA ASN A 277 -31.14 33.56 -4.53
C ASN A 277 -32.41 34.42 -4.56
N ASP A 278 -32.71 35.06 -5.69
CA ASP A 278 -33.91 35.90 -5.83
C ASP A 278 -35.20 35.12 -5.58
N GLN A 279 -35.28 33.87 -6.07
CA GLN A 279 -36.42 33.00 -5.83
C GLN A 279 -36.50 32.60 -4.35
N ALA A 280 -35.36 32.27 -3.73
CA ALA A 280 -35.29 31.92 -2.31
C ALA A 280 -35.71 33.10 -1.43
N GLU A 281 -35.23 34.31 -1.71
CA GLU A 281 -35.59 35.55 -1.01
C GLU A 281 -37.05 35.92 -1.22
N THR A 282 -37.59 35.72 -2.43
CA THR A 282 -39.02 35.91 -2.72
C THR A 282 -39.87 34.99 -1.85
N TYR A 283 -39.51 33.71 -1.75
CA TYR A 283 -40.23 32.77 -0.89
C TYR A 283 -40.03 33.06 0.60
N ALA A 284 -38.83 33.44 1.03
CA ALA A 284 -38.58 33.84 2.42
C ALA A 284 -39.43 35.07 2.80
N ARG A 285 -39.54 36.06 1.91
CA ARG A 285 -40.40 37.24 2.10
C ARG A 285 -41.88 36.87 2.16
N ARG A 286 -42.35 36.00 1.25
CA ARG A 286 -43.74 35.50 1.30
C ARG A 286 -44.08 34.82 2.62
N VAL A 287 -43.15 34.05 3.19
CA VAL A 287 -43.35 33.43 4.52
C VAL A 287 -43.29 34.49 5.62
N GLN A 288 -42.35 35.43 5.55
CA GLN A 288 -42.18 36.52 6.52
C GLN A 288 -43.41 37.42 6.64
N GLU A 289 -44.06 37.73 5.51
CA GLU A 289 -45.26 38.58 5.41
C GLU A 289 -46.58 37.80 5.65
N CYS A 290 -46.50 36.51 5.96
CA CYS A 290 -47.68 35.67 6.17
C CYS A 290 -48.15 35.69 7.63
N ASP A 291 -49.24 36.40 7.90
CA ASP A 291 -49.85 36.50 9.24
C ASP A 291 -50.76 35.31 9.61
N SER A 292 -50.98 34.37 8.69
CA SER A 292 -51.99 33.30 8.81
C SER A 292 -51.41 31.88 8.88
N LEU A 293 -50.15 31.73 9.28
CA LEU A 293 -49.53 30.42 9.47
C LEU A 293 -50.18 29.69 10.66
N ARG A 294 -50.64 28.47 10.42
CA ARG A 294 -51.18 27.59 11.47
C ARG A 294 -50.68 26.17 11.35
N VAL A 295 -50.64 25.47 12.47
CA VAL A 295 -50.39 24.03 12.50
C VAL A 295 -51.60 23.31 11.90
N THR A 296 -51.41 22.59 10.79
CA THR A 296 -52.46 21.82 10.13
C THR A 296 -52.43 20.33 10.47
N GLY A 297 -51.31 19.84 10.99
CA GLY A 297 -51.19 18.44 11.39
C GLY A 297 -50.01 18.20 12.31
N LEU A 298 -50.20 17.32 13.28
CA LEU A 298 -49.14 16.87 14.19
C LEU A 298 -49.02 15.35 14.15
N LYS A 299 -47.88 14.86 13.69
CA LYS A 299 -47.59 13.44 13.67
C LYS A 299 -46.59 13.08 14.76
N LEU A 300 -47.11 12.53 15.85
CA LEU A 300 -46.32 11.92 16.92
C LEU A 300 -46.02 10.47 16.57
N SER A 301 -44.76 10.07 16.69
CA SER A 301 -44.33 8.69 16.46
C SER A 301 -43.16 8.32 17.36
N GLU A 302 -43.10 7.07 17.78
CA GLU A 302 -41.94 6.53 18.49
C GLU A 302 -41.00 5.85 17.48
N ALA A 303 -39.73 6.24 17.48
CA ALA A 303 -38.70 5.62 16.68
C ALA A 303 -37.85 4.67 17.54
N LYS A 304 -37.75 3.43 17.09
CA LYS A 304 -36.90 2.41 17.70
C LYS A 304 -35.62 2.24 16.89
N ARG A 305 -34.47 2.35 17.55
CA ARG A 305 -33.16 2.09 16.96
C ARG A 305 -32.48 0.94 17.69
N SER A 306 -32.25 -0.15 16.99
CA SER A 306 -31.51 -1.30 17.53
C SER A 306 -30.01 -1.16 17.26
N SER A 307 -29.19 -1.73 18.14
CA SER A 307 -27.77 -1.92 17.85
C SER A 307 -27.57 -2.91 16.70
N GLY A 308 -26.44 -2.78 16.00
CA GLY A 308 -25.96 -3.84 15.12
C GLY A 308 -25.32 -5.01 15.88
N PRO A 309 -24.87 -6.05 15.16
CA PRO A 309 -24.16 -7.19 15.74
C PRO A 309 -22.82 -6.78 16.38
N PRO A 310 -22.22 -7.67 17.20
CA PRO A 310 -20.81 -7.56 17.54
C PRO A 310 -19.94 -7.54 16.28
N PHE A 311 -18.68 -7.14 16.44
CA PHE A 311 -17.84 -6.85 15.30
C PHE A 311 -17.49 -8.08 14.46
N THR A 312 -17.50 -7.90 13.15
CA THR A 312 -16.67 -8.63 12.19
C THR A 312 -15.34 -7.87 12.01
N THR A 313 -14.38 -8.44 11.29
CA THR A 313 -13.12 -7.75 10.98
C THR A 313 -13.33 -6.44 10.23
N SER A 314 -14.20 -6.46 9.21
CA SER A 314 -14.51 -5.27 8.41
C SER A 314 -15.16 -4.19 9.26
N THR A 315 -16.21 -4.53 10.00
CA THR A 315 -16.94 -3.56 10.84
C THR A 315 -16.08 -3.02 11.99
N MET A 316 -15.17 -3.84 12.54
CA MET A 316 -14.16 -3.37 13.51
C MET A 316 -13.21 -2.35 12.88
N GLN A 317 -12.68 -2.62 11.69
CA GLN A 317 -11.77 -1.70 10.99
C GLN A 317 -12.46 -0.38 10.63
N GLN A 318 -13.72 -0.45 10.17
CA GLN A 318 -14.54 0.72 9.89
C GLN A 318 -14.74 1.60 11.13
N GLU A 319 -15.19 1.03 12.25
CA GLU A 319 -15.45 1.78 13.47
C GLU A 319 -14.16 2.23 14.17
N ALA A 320 -13.08 1.46 14.11
CA ALA A 320 -11.77 1.88 14.61
C ALA A 320 -11.22 3.06 13.80
N ASN A 321 -11.42 3.08 12.48
CA ASN A 321 -11.06 4.23 11.66
C ASN A 321 -11.90 5.47 12.00
N LYS A 322 -13.22 5.31 12.08
CA LYS A 322 -14.15 6.41 12.37
C LYS A 322 -13.99 7.01 13.77
N GLN A 323 -13.92 6.16 14.79
CA GLN A 323 -13.94 6.57 16.20
C GLN A 323 -12.55 6.76 16.80
N LEU A 324 -11.55 5.97 16.39
CA LEU A 324 -10.20 5.99 16.96
C LEU A 324 -9.16 6.62 16.04
N GLY A 325 -9.47 6.83 14.76
CA GLY A 325 -8.52 7.28 13.74
C GLY A 325 -7.53 6.18 13.32
N PHE A 326 -7.79 4.91 13.65
CA PHE A 326 -6.88 3.82 13.32
C PHE A 326 -6.98 3.43 11.85
N GLY A 327 -5.83 3.30 11.19
CA GLY A 327 -5.76 2.61 9.89
C GLY A 327 -6.01 1.11 10.03
N ALA A 328 -6.25 0.42 8.92
CA ALA A 328 -6.55 -1.01 8.93
C ALA A 328 -5.39 -1.85 9.52
N SER A 329 -4.14 -1.56 9.15
CA SER A 329 -2.94 -2.24 9.68
C SER A 329 -2.74 -2.03 11.18
N ARG A 330 -2.95 -0.79 11.67
CA ARG A 330 -2.84 -0.44 13.10
C ARG A 330 -3.91 -1.17 13.90
N THR A 331 -5.16 -1.17 13.42
CA THR A 331 -6.27 -1.90 14.03
C THR A 331 -5.99 -3.39 14.15
N MET A 332 -5.54 -4.03 13.07
CA MET A 332 -5.24 -5.47 13.10
C MET A 332 -4.05 -5.82 13.98
N SER A 333 -3.05 -4.94 14.08
CA SER A 333 -1.89 -5.15 14.95
C SER A 333 -2.28 -5.09 16.44
N ALA A 334 -3.11 -4.12 16.83
CA ALA A 334 -3.65 -4.03 18.18
C ALA A 334 -4.58 -5.22 18.50
N ALA A 335 -5.45 -5.60 17.56
CA ALA A 335 -6.34 -6.76 17.72
C ALA A 335 -5.56 -8.08 17.90
N GLN A 336 -4.49 -8.30 17.11
CA GLN A 336 -3.63 -9.47 17.27
C GLN A 336 -3.05 -9.55 18.69
N ARG A 337 -2.52 -8.44 19.22
CA ARG A 337 -1.94 -8.40 20.58
C ARG A 337 -2.98 -8.66 21.65
N LEU A 338 -4.20 -8.12 21.49
CA LEU A 338 -5.32 -8.38 22.39
C LEU A 338 -5.73 -9.86 22.38
N TYR A 339 -5.78 -10.49 21.20
CA TYR A 339 -6.09 -11.92 21.06
C TYR A 339 -5.00 -12.80 21.69
N GLU A 340 -3.72 -12.52 21.41
CA GLU A 340 -2.58 -13.30 21.92
C GLU A 340 -2.30 -13.14 23.42
N GLY A 341 -2.87 -12.10 24.04
CA GLY A 341 -2.62 -11.76 25.44
C GLY A 341 -1.25 -11.15 25.70
N ALA A 342 -0.73 -10.39 24.72
CA ALA A 342 0.56 -9.73 24.83
C ALA A 342 0.54 -8.72 26.00
N GLY A 343 1.37 -8.95 27.02
CA GLY A 343 1.45 -8.10 28.22
C GLY A 343 0.46 -8.44 29.34
N THR A 344 -0.60 -9.21 29.07
CA THR A 344 -1.64 -9.58 30.06
C THR A 344 -1.52 -11.02 30.53
N GLY A 345 -0.87 -11.88 29.74
CA GLY A 345 -0.75 -13.31 30.04
C GLY A 345 -2.01 -14.13 29.75
N GLU A 346 -3.04 -13.52 29.14
CA GLU A 346 -4.26 -14.17 28.67
C GLU A 346 -4.92 -13.36 27.54
N GLY A 347 -5.59 -14.04 26.60
CA GLY A 347 -6.30 -13.40 25.50
C GLY A 347 -7.50 -12.60 25.98
N LEU A 348 -7.60 -11.34 25.54
CA LEU A 348 -8.67 -10.42 25.93
C LEU A 348 -9.85 -10.39 24.97
N ILE A 349 -9.63 -10.76 23.69
CA ILE A 349 -10.68 -10.83 22.67
C ILE A 349 -10.66 -12.20 21.96
N THR A 350 -11.77 -12.52 21.29
CA THR A 350 -11.85 -13.63 20.33
C THR A 350 -11.04 -13.33 19.06
N TYR A 351 -10.85 -14.34 18.21
CA TYR A 351 -10.09 -14.25 16.98
C TYR A 351 -10.61 -13.13 16.06
N MET A 352 -9.71 -12.23 15.67
CA MET A 352 -10.04 -10.96 15.02
C MET A 352 -10.16 -11.03 13.50
N ARG A 353 -9.97 -12.20 12.88
CA ARG A 353 -10.16 -12.43 11.43
C ARG A 353 -11.39 -13.28 11.22
N THR A 354 -12.54 -12.63 11.17
CA THR A 354 -13.86 -13.24 11.13
C THR A 354 -14.82 -12.35 10.35
N ASP A 355 -15.66 -12.97 9.53
CA ASP A 355 -16.84 -12.39 8.90
C ASP A 355 -18.14 -12.83 9.63
N GLY A 356 -18.00 -13.63 10.70
CA GLY A 356 -19.09 -14.14 11.51
C GLY A 356 -19.59 -13.12 12.52
N THR A 357 -20.91 -13.07 12.71
CA THR A 357 -21.57 -12.27 13.75
C THR A 357 -22.12 -13.11 14.90
N TYR A 358 -21.94 -14.44 14.83
CA TYR A 358 -22.38 -15.39 15.84
C TYR A 358 -21.63 -15.18 17.16
N VAL A 359 -22.32 -15.40 18.28
CA VAL A 359 -21.74 -15.38 19.63
C VAL A 359 -22.17 -16.65 20.35
N ALA A 360 -21.24 -17.28 21.07
CA ALA A 360 -21.51 -18.49 21.84
C ALA A 360 -22.50 -18.21 22.99
N PRO A 361 -23.41 -19.15 23.32
CA PRO A 361 -24.43 -18.95 24.36
C PRO A 361 -23.87 -18.47 25.70
N TYR A 362 -22.79 -19.10 26.21
CA TYR A 362 -22.17 -18.70 27.47
C TYR A 362 -21.66 -17.25 27.47
N ALA A 363 -21.25 -16.74 26.31
CA ALA A 363 -20.76 -15.38 26.17
C ALA A 363 -21.92 -14.39 26.08
N ILE A 364 -23.04 -14.78 25.46
CA ILE A 364 -24.29 -14.00 25.48
C ILE A 364 -24.76 -13.84 26.93
N ASP A 365 -24.80 -14.92 27.71
CA ASP A 365 -25.19 -14.87 29.12
C ASP A 365 -24.27 -13.92 29.90
N GLY A 366 -22.96 -14.06 29.75
CA GLY A 366 -22.01 -13.16 30.41
C GLY A 366 -22.14 -11.68 30.00
N LEU A 367 -22.44 -11.39 28.72
CA LEU A 367 -22.71 -10.03 28.26
C LEU A 367 -23.98 -9.47 28.90
N ARG A 368 -25.05 -10.26 28.97
CA ARG A 368 -26.33 -9.87 29.57
C ARG A 368 -26.20 -9.63 31.06
N ASP A 369 -25.56 -10.54 31.80
CA ASP A 369 -25.31 -10.39 33.23
C ASP A 369 -24.51 -9.12 33.53
N THR A 370 -23.44 -8.88 32.76
CA THR A 370 -22.63 -7.66 32.90
C THR A 370 -23.43 -6.41 32.55
N ALA A 371 -24.31 -6.46 31.55
CA ALA A 371 -25.15 -5.33 31.19
C ALA A 371 -26.19 -5.02 32.28
N ILE A 372 -26.77 -6.03 32.93
CA ILE A 372 -27.66 -5.86 34.08
C ILE A 372 -26.90 -5.21 35.24
N GLU A 373 -25.69 -5.69 35.54
CA GLU A 373 -24.86 -5.16 36.64
C GLU A 373 -24.48 -3.69 36.42
N LEU A 374 -24.13 -3.31 35.18
CA LEU A 374 -23.64 -1.96 34.88
C LEU A 374 -24.73 -0.94 34.55
N PHE A 375 -25.81 -1.36 33.91
CA PHE A 375 -26.84 -0.45 33.37
C PHE A 375 -28.23 -0.68 33.96
N GLY A 376 -28.49 -1.84 34.57
CA GLY A 376 -29.79 -2.22 35.12
C GLY A 376 -30.61 -3.13 34.19
N ALA A 377 -31.65 -3.76 34.74
CA ALA A 377 -32.45 -4.76 34.04
C ALA A 377 -33.18 -4.22 32.80
N ASP A 378 -33.66 -2.98 32.83
CA ASP A 378 -34.37 -2.34 31.70
C ASP A 378 -33.49 -2.15 30.45
N TYR A 379 -32.17 -2.21 30.61
CA TYR A 379 -31.20 -2.13 29.52
C TYR A 379 -30.94 -3.46 28.81
N VAL A 380 -31.54 -4.55 29.28
CA VAL A 380 -31.38 -5.89 28.72
C VAL A 380 -32.74 -6.44 28.28
N PRO A 381 -32.89 -6.85 27.00
CA PRO A 381 -34.17 -7.37 26.51
C PRO A 381 -34.48 -8.71 27.18
N GLU A 382 -35.77 -9.02 27.32
CA GLU A 382 -36.25 -10.25 27.96
C GLU A 382 -35.60 -11.51 27.34
N SER A 383 -35.61 -11.61 26.01
CA SER A 383 -34.94 -12.68 25.28
C SER A 383 -33.55 -12.30 24.78
N PRO A 384 -32.57 -13.23 24.77
CA PRO A 384 -31.26 -12.99 24.17
C PRO A 384 -31.33 -12.67 22.67
N ARG A 385 -30.42 -11.83 22.18
CA ARG A 385 -30.35 -11.46 20.76
C ARG A 385 -29.34 -12.35 20.04
N TYR A 386 -29.83 -13.19 19.13
CA TYR A 386 -28.99 -14.01 18.28
C TYR A 386 -28.80 -13.36 16.90
N PHE A 387 -27.56 -13.35 16.42
CA PHE A 387 -27.22 -12.90 15.07
C PHE A 387 -26.92 -14.12 14.19
N LYS A 388 -27.31 -14.03 12.90
CA LYS A 388 -27.24 -15.16 11.98
C LYS A 388 -25.79 -15.64 11.80
N LYS A 389 -25.63 -16.96 11.69
CA LYS A 389 -24.42 -17.54 11.07
C LYS A 389 -24.48 -17.25 9.57
N THR A 390 -23.72 -16.27 9.12
CA THR A 390 -23.73 -15.81 7.72
C THR A 390 -22.91 -16.72 6.79
N GLN A 391 -22.02 -17.55 7.33
CA GLN A 391 -21.14 -18.39 6.51
C GLN A 391 -21.85 -19.63 5.94
N LYS A 392 -21.67 -19.85 4.63
CA LYS A 392 -22.09 -21.08 3.94
C LYS A 392 -21.20 -22.29 4.28
N ASN A 393 -19.95 -22.07 4.67
CA ASN A 393 -19.04 -23.15 5.08
C ASN A 393 -18.92 -23.23 6.60
N ALA A 394 -19.28 -24.37 7.19
CA ALA A 394 -19.21 -24.61 8.63
C ALA A 394 -17.76 -24.68 9.17
N GLN A 395 -16.77 -24.90 8.29
CA GLN A 395 -15.37 -25.12 8.68
C GLN A 395 -14.60 -23.82 8.96
N GLU A 396 -14.93 -22.70 8.31
CA GLU A 396 -14.34 -21.37 8.56
C GLU A 396 -15.23 -20.50 9.47
N ALA A 397 -16.30 -21.07 10.05
CA ALA A 397 -17.31 -20.32 10.80
C ALA A 397 -16.78 -19.86 12.16
N HIS A 398 -16.22 -18.66 12.17
CA HIS A 398 -15.69 -18.02 13.36
C HIS A 398 -16.77 -17.28 14.15
N GLU A 399 -16.51 -17.14 15.45
CA GLU A 399 -17.29 -16.27 16.31
C GLU A 399 -17.03 -14.80 15.94
N ALA A 400 -17.95 -13.91 16.32
CA ALA A 400 -17.72 -12.48 16.24
C ALA A 400 -16.56 -12.03 17.15
N ILE A 401 -16.00 -10.87 16.84
CA ILE A 401 -14.97 -10.21 17.65
C ILE A 401 -15.65 -9.61 18.89
N ARG A 402 -15.35 -10.19 20.05
CA ARG A 402 -15.88 -9.79 21.36
C ARG A 402 -14.85 -10.00 22.47
N PRO A 403 -15.05 -9.44 23.67
CA PRO A 403 -14.25 -9.78 24.83
C PRO A 403 -14.34 -11.28 25.16
N THR A 404 -13.24 -11.87 25.62
CA THR A 404 -13.23 -13.24 26.17
C THR A 404 -13.99 -13.32 27.49
N LYS A 405 -13.98 -12.24 28.27
CA LYS A 405 -14.79 -12.08 29.50
C LYS A 405 -15.49 -10.73 29.49
N ALA A 406 -16.81 -10.77 29.52
CA ALA A 406 -17.69 -9.60 29.54
C ALA A 406 -17.43 -8.65 30.73
N GLY A 407 -17.27 -9.21 31.94
CA GLY A 407 -17.04 -8.44 33.16
C GLY A 407 -15.67 -7.73 33.26
N ARG A 408 -14.77 -7.91 32.29
CA ARG A 408 -13.53 -7.11 32.19
C ARG A 408 -13.83 -5.76 31.58
N VAL A 409 -14.27 -4.82 32.41
CA VAL A 409 -14.65 -3.50 31.91
C VAL A 409 -13.43 -2.74 31.35
N PRO A 410 -13.61 -1.84 30.36
CA PRO A 410 -12.50 -1.13 29.70
C PRO A 410 -11.53 -0.43 30.64
N ALA A 411 -12.02 0.14 31.74
CA ALA A 411 -11.18 0.80 32.75
C ALA A 411 -10.16 -0.16 33.41
N GLN A 412 -10.51 -1.43 33.60
CA GLN A 412 -9.60 -2.44 34.15
C GLN A 412 -8.54 -2.82 33.12
N VAL A 413 -8.94 -3.02 31.86
CA VAL A 413 -8.00 -3.37 30.78
C VAL A 413 -7.03 -2.22 30.48
N ALA A 414 -7.50 -0.97 30.52
CA ALA A 414 -6.63 0.20 30.38
C ALA A 414 -5.55 0.27 31.48
N LYS A 415 -5.86 -0.15 32.72
CA LYS A 415 -4.85 -0.26 33.79
C LYS A 415 -3.82 -1.35 33.52
N MET A 416 -4.20 -2.44 32.87
CA MET A 416 -3.29 -3.56 32.54
C MET A 416 -2.36 -3.24 31.36
N LEU A 417 -2.88 -2.55 30.34
CA LEU A 417 -2.18 -2.31 29.06
C LEU A 417 -1.54 -0.91 28.95
N GLY A 418 -1.79 -0.04 29.93
CA GLY A 418 -1.45 1.38 29.85
C GLY A 418 -2.62 2.20 29.31
N PRO A 419 -3.06 3.26 30.02
CA PRO A 419 -4.11 4.15 29.53
C PRO A 419 -3.72 4.79 28.19
N GLY A 420 -4.66 4.84 27.25
CA GLY A 420 -4.44 5.45 25.93
C GLY A 420 -3.69 4.57 24.92
N SER A 421 -3.19 3.38 25.30
CA SER A 421 -2.60 2.43 24.35
C SER A 421 -3.61 2.01 23.28
N ASP A 422 -3.11 1.63 22.11
CA ASP A 422 -3.95 1.22 21.00
C ASP A 422 -4.81 0.01 21.35
N GLU A 423 -4.22 -0.94 22.08
CA GLU A 423 -4.89 -2.13 22.56
C GLU A 423 -6.00 -1.78 23.54
N ALA A 424 -5.77 -0.88 24.51
CA ALA A 424 -6.81 -0.46 25.46
C ALA A 424 -7.97 0.27 24.76
N ARG A 425 -7.66 1.18 23.82
CA ARG A 425 -8.66 1.94 23.05
C ARG A 425 -9.48 1.02 22.14
N LEU A 426 -8.83 0.08 21.46
CA LEU A 426 -9.52 -0.89 20.60
C LEU A 426 -10.35 -1.88 21.42
N TYR A 427 -9.84 -2.34 22.57
CA TYR A 427 -10.60 -3.19 23.48
C TYR A 427 -11.88 -2.50 23.97
N ALA A 428 -11.80 -1.23 24.35
CA ALA A 428 -12.96 -0.44 24.77
C ALA A 428 -14.04 -0.39 23.68
N LEU A 429 -13.63 -0.18 22.42
CA LEU A 429 -14.53 -0.18 21.28
C LEU A 429 -15.19 -1.55 21.05
N ILE A 430 -14.40 -2.63 21.08
CA ILE A 430 -14.88 -4.02 20.94
C ILE A 430 -15.86 -4.38 22.05
N TRP A 431 -15.52 -4.07 23.30
CA TRP A 431 -16.34 -4.30 24.48
C TRP A 431 -17.68 -3.56 24.36
N ALA A 432 -17.65 -2.27 24.03
CA ALA A 432 -18.83 -1.44 23.91
C ALA A 432 -19.79 -1.97 22.83
N ARG A 433 -19.26 -2.40 21.67
CA ARG A 433 -20.08 -2.96 20.59
C ARG A 433 -20.69 -4.31 20.97
N ALA A 434 -19.93 -5.17 21.63
CA ALA A 434 -20.41 -6.48 22.10
C ALA A 434 -21.52 -6.32 23.15
N MET A 435 -21.35 -5.40 24.12
CA MET A 435 -22.39 -5.06 25.10
C MET A 435 -23.66 -4.55 24.44
N ALA A 436 -23.53 -3.52 23.61
CA ALA A 436 -24.66 -2.94 22.89
C ALA A 436 -25.46 -3.97 22.09
N SER A 437 -24.81 -5.00 21.54
CA SER A 437 -25.47 -6.07 20.78
C SER A 437 -26.53 -6.84 21.58
N GLN A 438 -26.39 -6.90 22.91
CA GLN A 438 -27.30 -7.59 23.83
C GLN A 438 -28.18 -6.64 24.64
N MET A 439 -28.15 -5.32 24.36
CA MET A 439 -28.95 -4.32 25.08
C MET A 439 -30.26 -3.99 24.36
N THR A 440 -31.19 -3.39 25.09
CA THR A 440 -32.48 -2.91 24.57
C THR A 440 -32.29 -1.80 23.53
N PRO A 441 -33.19 -1.69 22.53
CA PRO A 441 -33.15 -0.60 21.55
C PRO A 441 -33.24 0.79 22.21
N ALA A 442 -32.62 1.78 21.58
CA ALA A 442 -32.85 3.18 21.92
C ALA A 442 -34.24 3.60 21.41
N LEU A 443 -34.99 4.32 22.24
CA LEU A 443 -36.31 4.86 21.93
C LEU A 443 -36.22 6.38 21.85
N SER A 444 -36.77 6.96 20.79
CA SER A 444 -36.89 8.41 20.64
C SER A 444 -38.32 8.76 20.28
N ASP A 445 -38.86 9.78 20.92
CA ASP A 445 -40.09 10.41 20.48
C ASP A 445 -39.76 11.32 19.29
N ARG A 446 -40.59 11.26 18.26
CA ARG A 446 -40.52 12.14 17.09
C ARG A 446 -41.85 12.85 16.91
N VAL A 447 -41.77 14.14 16.65
CA VAL A 447 -42.91 14.97 16.26
C VAL A 447 -42.61 15.59 14.91
N ALA A 448 -43.56 15.52 13.98
CA ALA A 448 -43.51 16.30 12.74
C ALA A 448 -44.73 17.23 12.75
N ALA A 449 -44.47 18.53 12.71
CA ALA A 449 -45.50 19.55 12.59
C ALA A 449 -45.60 19.97 11.12
N GLU A 450 -46.80 19.87 10.58
CA GLU A 450 -47.17 20.40 9.27
C GLU A 450 -47.85 21.74 9.49
N ILE A 451 -47.36 22.76 8.79
CA ILE A 451 -47.75 24.16 8.97
C ILE A 451 -48.16 24.70 7.61
N SER A 452 -49.27 25.43 7.55
CA SER A 452 -49.77 26.01 6.30
C SER A 452 -50.34 27.41 6.51
N SER A 453 -50.24 28.24 5.49
CA SER A 453 -51.04 29.47 5.36
C SER A 453 -52.52 29.14 5.18
N GLU A 454 -53.42 30.10 5.44
CA GLU A 454 -54.87 29.92 5.31
C GLU A 454 -55.33 29.47 3.93
N ASP A 455 -54.77 30.11 2.90
CA ASP A 455 -55.02 29.84 1.47
C ASP A 455 -54.31 28.57 0.95
N GLY A 456 -53.48 27.91 1.76
CA GLY A 456 -52.70 26.74 1.37
C GLY A 456 -51.53 27.03 0.42
N SER A 457 -51.22 28.29 0.14
CA SER A 457 -50.16 28.70 -0.78
C SER A 457 -48.76 28.45 -0.23
N LEU A 458 -48.58 28.40 1.09
CA LEU A 458 -47.30 28.13 1.74
C LEU A 458 -47.45 26.93 2.68
N GLN A 459 -46.57 25.94 2.56
CA GLN A 459 -46.52 24.80 3.48
C GLN A 459 -45.11 24.58 4.02
N LEU A 460 -44.99 24.56 5.34
CA LEU A 460 -43.75 24.35 6.06
C LEU A 460 -43.80 23.07 6.88
N LYS A 461 -42.63 22.57 7.25
CA LYS A 461 -42.47 21.41 8.10
C LYS A 461 -41.40 21.62 9.14
N ALA A 462 -41.75 21.40 10.40
CA ALA A 462 -40.82 21.33 11.51
C ALA A 462 -40.74 19.89 12.03
N ASN A 463 -39.55 19.43 12.44
CA ASN A 463 -39.38 18.10 13.01
C ASN A 463 -38.68 18.21 14.36
N GLY A 464 -39.25 17.55 15.36
CA GLY A 464 -38.64 17.37 16.66
C GLY A 464 -38.28 15.93 16.95
N ASN A 465 -37.16 15.73 17.65
CA ASN A 465 -36.70 14.42 18.08
C ASN A 465 -36.11 14.51 19.49
N ARG A 466 -36.60 13.67 20.41
CA ARG A 466 -36.14 13.62 21.80
C ARG A 466 -35.84 12.20 22.20
N LEU A 467 -34.66 11.98 22.78
CA LEU A 467 -34.28 10.65 23.29
C LEU A 467 -35.13 10.33 24.54
N LYS A 468 -36.02 9.36 24.41
CA LYS A 468 -36.90 8.89 25.50
C LYS A 468 -36.21 7.84 26.36
N PHE A 469 -35.49 6.91 25.72
CA PHE A 469 -34.71 5.90 26.40
C PHE A 469 -33.42 5.60 25.64
N PRO A 470 -32.23 5.73 26.25
CA PRO A 470 -30.96 5.54 25.56
C PRO A 470 -30.73 4.10 25.09
N GLY A 471 -31.24 3.09 25.80
CA GLY A 471 -30.99 1.67 25.50
C GLY A 471 -29.50 1.40 25.29
N PHE A 472 -29.16 0.70 24.20
CA PHE A 472 -27.78 0.36 23.84
C PHE A 472 -26.82 1.56 23.70
N LEU A 473 -27.32 2.79 23.50
CA LEU A 473 -26.49 3.99 23.37
C LEU A 473 -25.77 4.35 24.67
N ALA A 474 -26.24 3.81 25.82
CA ALA A 474 -25.54 3.94 27.10
C ALA A 474 -24.17 3.25 27.11
N ALA A 475 -24.02 2.14 26.39
CA ALA A 475 -22.75 1.43 26.26
C ALA A 475 -21.95 1.83 25.01
N TYR A 476 -22.62 2.16 23.91
CA TYR A 476 -21.97 2.36 22.61
C TYR A 476 -22.48 3.60 21.88
N ARG A 477 -21.60 4.58 21.72
CA ARG A 477 -21.84 5.75 20.87
C ARG A 477 -21.28 5.49 19.47
N THR A 478 -22.01 5.92 18.43
CA THR A 478 -21.55 5.86 17.03
C THR A 478 -20.67 7.04 16.61
N SER A 479 -20.42 7.96 17.55
CA SER A 479 -19.66 9.20 17.39
C SER A 479 -18.35 9.10 18.16
N ARG A 480 -17.38 9.98 17.84
CA ARG A 480 -16.11 10.03 18.60
C ARG A 480 -16.39 10.30 20.09
N PRO A 481 -15.54 9.79 21.01
CA PRO A 481 -15.71 10.02 22.45
C PRO A 481 -15.84 11.50 22.84
N ASP A 482 -15.14 12.37 22.10
CA ASP A 482 -15.11 13.82 22.33
C ASP A 482 -16.26 14.57 21.65
N ALA A 483 -17.11 13.87 20.88
CA ALA A 483 -18.28 14.50 20.29
C ALA A 483 -19.29 14.82 21.41
N PRO A 484 -19.88 16.03 21.43
CA PRO A 484 -20.92 16.35 22.39
C PRO A 484 -22.05 15.31 22.28
N PRO A 485 -22.68 14.94 23.41
CA PRO A 485 -23.86 14.08 23.36
C PRO A 485 -24.88 14.68 22.38
N PRO A 486 -25.64 13.86 21.65
CA PRO A 486 -26.67 14.39 20.76
C PRO A 486 -27.58 15.29 21.60
N SER A 487 -27.61 16.58 21.26
CA SER A 487 -28.41 17.52 22.04
C SER A 487 -29.89 17.25 21.77
N ASN A 488 -30.71 17.45 22.81
CA ASN A 488 -32.17 17.44 22.68
C ASN A 488 -32.69 18.77 22.10
N ASP A 489 -31.80 19.65 21.63
CA ASP A 489 -32.11 21.05 21.29
C ASP A 489 -33.04 21.20 20.08
N ALA A 490 -33.30 20.10 19.36
CA ALA A 490 -34.25 20.08 18.25
C ALA A 490 -35.68 19.68 18.68
N TRP A 491 -36.00 19.57 19.98
CA TRP A 491 -37.38 19.28 20.38
C TRP A 491 -38.30 20.48 20.10
N LEU A 492 -39.46 20.24 19.48
CA LEU A 492 -40.43 21.30 19.23
C LEU A 492 -41.12 21.72 20.53
N PRO A 493 -41.56 23.00 20.65
CA PRO A 493 -42.45 23.41 21.73
C PRO A 493 -43.76 22.60 21.70
N GLU A 494 -44.56 22.72 22.77
CA GLU A 494 -45.89 22.11 22.77
C GLU A 494 -46.76 22.81 21.72
N LEU A 495 -47.19 22.06 20.71
CA LEU A 495 -48.03 22.54 19.61
C LEU A 495 -49.33 21.75 19.59
N ARG A 496 -50.41 22.39 19.15
CA ARG A 496 -51.73 21.78 18.90
C ARG A 496 -52.18 22.09 17.49
N GLU A 497 -53.03 21.22 16.93
CA GLU A 497 -53.65 21.49 15.64
C GLU A 497 -54.48 22.77 15.72
N SER A 498 -54.43 23.56 14.65
CA SER A 498 -55.00 24.90 14.56
C SER A 498 -54.32 25.97 15.40
N ASP A 499 -53.16 25.71 16.01
CA ASP A 499 -52.38 26.78 16.65
C ASP A 499 -51.87 27.77 15.60
N SER A 500 -52.20 29.05 15.79
CA SER A 500 -51.61 30.17 15.06
C SER A 500 -50.15 30.34 15.46
N LEU A 501 -49.30 30.57 14.46
CA LEU A 501 -47.87 30.78 14.61
C LEU A 501 -47.50 32.16 14.04
N ALA A 502 -46.65 32.88 14.75
CA ALA A 502 -46.06 34.11 14.24
C ALA A 502 -44.64 33.83 13.73
N VAL A 503 -44.17 34.55 12.72
CA VAL A 503 -42.75 34.56 12.38
C VAL A 503 -42.01 35.34 13.46
N ASN A 504 -40.91 34.80 13.98
CA ASN A 504 -40.11 35.48 15.00
C ASN A 504 -39.31 36.62 14.35
N VAL A 505 -39.64 37.87 14.69
CA VAL A 505 -38.96 39.05 14.13
C VAL A 505 -38.31 39.81 15.28
N ASP A 506 -36.99 39.65 15.43
CA ASP A 506 -36.19 40.50 16.31
C ASP A 506 -35.62 41.68 15.50
N ASP A 507 -35.46 42.85 16.12
CA ASP A 507 -34.97 44.11 15.50
C ASP A 507 -33.61 44.00 14.76
N GLN A 508 -32.90 42.87 14.88
CA GLN A 508 -31.60 42.61 14.27
C GLN A 508 -31.52 41.38 13.35
N THR A 509 -32.59 40.57 13.21
CA THR A 509 -32.58 39.35 12.39
C THR A 509 -33.90 39.13 11.65
N LEU A 510 -33.83 38.85 10.35
CA LEU A 510 -34.99 38.37 9.57
C LEU A 510 -35.46 37.02 10.12
N GLY A 511 -36.76 36.89 10.38
CA GLY A 511 -37.37 35.65 10.89
C GLY A 511 -37.42 34.52 9.86
N CYS A 512 -37.15 34.82 8.59
CA CYS A 512 -37.01 33.86 7.51
C CYS A 512 -35.63 33.97 6.86
N ALA A 513 -34.94 32.84 6.71
CA ALA A 513 -33.62 32.75 6.12
C ALA A 513 -33.66 31.98 4.79
N ALA A 514 -33.19 32.62 3.72
CA ALA A 514 -32.80 31.97 2.48
C ALA A 514 -31.34 31.50 2.62
N THR A 515 -31.13 30.20 2.75
CA THR A 515 -29.79 29.62 2.91
C THR A 515 -29.32 29.03 1.58
N SER A 516 -28.18 29.52 1.09
CA SER A 516 -27.49 28.95 -0.05
C SER A 516 -26.69 27.72 0.37
N HIS A 517 -26.78 26.67 -0.43
CA HIS A 517 -26.02 25.43 -0.30
C HIS A 517 -25.36 25.10 -1.63
N THR A 518 -24.37 24.23 -1.55
CA THR A 518 -23.58 23.83 -2.72
C THR A 518 -23.39 22.33 -2.66
N THR A 519 -23.65 21.63 -3.77
CA THR A 519 -23.44 20.18 -3.81
C THR A 519 -21.95 19.86 -3.66
N SER A 520 -21.64 18.81 -2.90
CA SER A 520 -20.26 18.37 -2.69
C SER A 520 -19.97 17.10 -3.48
N PRO A 521 -18.73 16.91 -3.96
CA PRO A 521 -18.34 15.69 -4.64
C PRO A 521 -18.49 14.47 -3.72
N PRO A 522 -18.58 13.25 -4.28
CA PRO A 522 -18.62 12.03 -3.47
C PRO A 522 -17.38 11.94 -2.58
N PRO A 523 -17.52 11.56 -1.30
CA PRO A 523 -16.39 11.55 -0.38
C PRO A 523 -15.34 10.55 -0.83
N ARG A 524 -14.07 10.96 -0.78
CA ARG A 524 -12.93 10.07 -1.01
C ARG A 524 -12.95 8.89 -0.04
N TYR A 525 -12.35 7.78 -0.46
CA TYR A 525 -12.24 6.62 0.41
C TYR A 525 -11.29 6.90 1.58
N THR A 526 -11.61 6.34 2.75
CA THR A 526 -10.73 6.22 3.91
C THR A 526 -10.38 4.74 4.07
N ASP A 527 -9.44 4.37 4.95
CA ASP A 527 -9.20 2.96 5.30
C ASP A 527 -10.52 2.24 5.70
N GLY A 528 -11.41 2.91 6.43
CA GLY A 528 -12.70 2.33 6.82
C GLY A 528 -13.65 2.16 5.62
N SER A 529 -13.87 3.23 4.85
CA SER A 529 -14.85 3.19 3.75
C SER A 529 -14.40 2.35 2.56
N ILE A 530 -13.09 2.19 2.30
CA ILE A 530 -12.61 1.26 1.27
C ILE A 530 -12.80 -0.20 1.71
N VAL A 531 -12.57 -0.52 2.99
CA VAL A 531 -12.82 -1.88 3.51
C VAL A 531 -14.29 -2.24 3.41
N LYS A 532 -15.18 -1.29 3.74
CA LYS A 532 -16.63 -1.43 3.52
C LYS A 532 -16.95 -1.72 2.05
N ALA A 533 -16.41 -0.92 1.13
CA ALA A 533 -16.67 -1.07 -0.30
C ALA A 533 -16.18 -2.40 -0.87
N LEU A 534 -15.04 -2.92 -0.38
CA LEU A 534 -14.50 -4.22 -0.73
C LEU A 534 -15.39 -5.37 -0.21
N GLU A 535 -15.81 -5.30 1.05
CA GLU A 535 -16.71 -6.29 1.66
C GLU A 535 -18.07 -6.35 0.95
N GLU A 536 -18.72 -5.21 0.70
CA GLU A 536 -20.02 -5.13 0.01
C GLU A 536 -19.98 -5.73 -1.40
N ARG A 537 -18.81 -5.71 -2.05
CA ARG A 537 -18.59 -6.28 -3.39
C ARG A 537 -18.06 -7.72 -3.35
N GLY A 538 -17.87 -8.32 -2.17
CA GLY A 538 -17.32 -9.67 -2.03
C GLY A 538 -15.83 -9.79 -2.38
N ILE A 539 -15.11 -8.66 -2.44
CA ILE A 539 -13.70 -8.59 -2.82
C ILE A 539 -12.83 -8.63 -1.57
N GLY A 540 -11.88 -9.57 -1.53
CA GLY A 540 -11.03 -9.78 -0.37
C GLY A 540 -11.76 -10.49 0.78
N ARG A 541 -11.06 -10.71 1.89
CA ARG A 541 -11.49 -11.46 3.06
C ARG A 541 -10.91 -10.80 4.33
N PRO A 542 -11.40 -11.14 5.53
CA PRO A 542 -10.86 -10.63 6.80
C PRO A 542 -9.32 -10.64 6.91
N SER A 543 -8.67 -11.65 6.34
CA SER A 543 -7.20 -11.79 6.33
C SER A 543 -6.48 -10.87 5.34
N THR A 544 -7.17 -10.23 4.40
CA THR A 544 -6.55 -9.55 3.26
C THR A 544 -6.77 -8.04 3.22
N TYR A 545 -7.80 -7.50 3.88
CA TYR A 545 -8.12 -6.06 3.86
C TYR A 545 -6.93 -5.16 4.23
N ALA A 546 -6.34 -5.35 5.41
CA ALA A 546 -5.19 -4.56 5.85
C ALA A 546 -3.94 -4.78 4.96
N PRO A 547 -3.56 -6.04 4.60
CA PRO A 547 -2.49 -6.28 3.63
C PRO A 547 -2.66 -5.59 2.28
N ILE A 548 -3.89 -5.54 1.72
CA ILE A 548 -4.16 -4.87 0.44
C ILE A 548 -3.78 -3.39 0.54
N LEU A 549 -4.31 -2.69 1.54
CA LEU A 549 -4.05 -1.25 1.72
C LEU A 549 -2.58 -0.97 2.01
N LYS A 550 -1.94 -1.82 2.82
CA LYS A 550 -0.50 -1.72 3.10
C LYS A 550 0.33 -1.84 1.81
N VAL A 551 0.00 -2.79 0.94
CA VAL A 551 0.73 -2.99 -0.33
C VAL A 551 0.52 -1.81 -1.29
N LEU A 552 -0.68 -1.26 -1.38
CA LEU A 552 -0.96 -0.08 -2.22
C LEU A 552 -0.14 1.14 -1.77
N ALA A 553 -0.07 1.36 -0.46
CA ALA A 553 0.74 2.42 0.13
C ALA A 553 2.25 2.21 -0.12
N GLN A 554 2.77 1.02 0.19
CA GLN A 554 4.18 0.68 0.02
C GLN A 554 4.66 0.75 -1.44
N ARG A 555 3.75 0.55 -2.40
CA ARG A 555 4.02 0.69 -3.83
C ARG A 555 3.83 2.10 -4.36
N GLU A 556 3.50 3.05 -3.48
CA GLU A 556 3.26 4.46 -3.82
C GLU A 556 2.15 4.60 -4.88
N TYR A 557 1.16 3.70 -4.87
CA TYR A 557 -0.02 3.79 -5.74
C TYR A 557 -1.11 4.66 -5.15
N VAL A 558 -1.16 4.74 -3.83
CA VAL A 558 -2.11 5.53 -3.07
C VAL A 558 -1.35 6.33 -2.01
N ALA A 559 -1.68 7.61 -1.91
CA ALA A 559 -1.25 8.52 -0.88
C ALA A 559 -2.39 8.79 0.13
N LYS A 560 -2.09 9.41 1.27
CA LYS A 560 -3.05 9.81 2.30
C LYS A 560 -2.98 11.32 2.45
N GLN A 561 -4.14 11.95 2.38
CA GLN A 561 -4.33 13.35 2.77
C GLN A 561 -5.34 13.36 3.92
N GLY A 562 -4.84 13.59 5.14
CA GLY A 562 -5.60 13.28 6.35
C GLY A 562 -6.04 11.81 6.38
N ALA A 563 -7.35 11.57 6.47
CA ALA A 563 -7.91 10.21 6.42
C ALA A 563 -8.21 9.71 4.99
N ALA A 564 -8.20 10.60 4.00
CA ALA A 564 -8.58 10.28 2.63
C ALA A 564 -7.44 9.59 1.86
N LEU A 565 -7.79 8.58 1.08
CA LEU A 565 -6.92 7.85 0.16
C LEU A 565 -6.99 8.49 -1.21
N ILE A 566 -5.84 8.94 -1.73
CA ILE A 566 -5.73 9.63 -3.02
C ILE A 566 -4.86 8.78 -3.95
N PRO A 567 -5.31 8.42 -5.15
CA PRO A 567 -4.49 7.68 -6.10
C PRO A 567 -3.38 8.59 -6.64
N THR A 568 -2.13 8.12 -6.59
CA THR A 568 -1.01 8.83 -7.20
C THR A 568 -1.08 8.72 -8.73
N THR A 569 -0.38 9.58 -9.47
CA THR A 569 -0.25 9.46 -10.94
C THR A 569 0.24 8.07 -11.35
N ARG A 570 1.13 7.48 -10.55
CA ARG A 570 1.62 6.10 -10.73
C ARG A 570 0.51 5.07 -10.55
N GLY A 571 -0.31 5.22 -9.51
CA GLY A 571 -1.49 4.38 -9.27
C GLY A 571 -2.49 4.45 -10.42
N ARG A 572 -2.81 5.66 -10.89
CA ARG A 572 -3.71 5.89 -12.01
C ARG A 572 -3.19 5.29 -13.31
N LEU A 573 -1.90 5.43 -13.60
CA LEU A 573 -1.29 4.85 -14.80
C LEU A 573 -1.37 3.32 -14.81
N VAL A 574 -1.15 2.68 -13.66
CA VAL A 574 -1.35 1.22 -13.54
C VAL A 574 -2.82 0.87 -13.67
N SER A 575 -3.71 1.59 -12.99
CA SER A 575 -5.16 1.38 -13.06
C SER A 575 -5.68 1.48 -14.50
N ALA A 576 -5.37 2.58 -15.20
CA ALA A 576 -5.75 2.82 -16.58
C ALA A 576 -5.24 1.72 -17.52
N PHE A 577 -3.98 1.28 -17.36
CA PHE A 577 -3.43 0.17 -18.13
C PHE A 577 -4.19 -1.13 -17.91
N LEU A 578 -4.50 -1.47 -16.65
CA LEU A 578 -5.22 -2.70 -16.33
C LEU A 578 -6.67 -2.64 -16.80
N THR A 579 -7.37 -1.54 -16.59
CA THR A 579 -8.75 -1.39 -17.07
C THR A 579 -8.83 -1.38 -18.60
N ASN A 580 -7.77 -0.95 -19.30
CA ASN A 580 -7.76 -0.95 -20.77
C ASN A 580 -7.43 -2.31 -21.38
N TYR A 581 -6.49 -3.04 -20.78
CA TYR A 581 -5.91 -4.24 -21.39
C TYR A 581 -6.16 -5.53 -20.62
N PHE A 582 -6.69 -5.46 -19.40
CA PHE A 582 -6.94 -6.58 -18.48
C PHE A 582 -8.27 -6.43 -17.73
N GLU A 583 -9.26 -5.78 -18.35
CA GLU A 583 -10.54 -5.40 -17.72
C GLU A 583 -11.18 -6.54 -16.94
N THR A 584 -11.30 -7.73 -17.54
CA THR A 584 -11.85 -8.93 -16.89
C THR A 584 -11.17 -9.27 -15.56
N TYR A 585 -9.85 -9.06 -15.45
CA TYR A 585 -9.09 -9.41 -14.24
C TYR A 585 -9.09 -8.31 -13.18
N VAL A 586 -9.55 -7.12 -13.52
CA VAL A 586 -9.81 -6.02 -12.57
C VAL A 586 -11.29 -5.72 -12.42
N ASP A 587 -12.16 -6.57 -12.96
CA ASP A 587 -13.60 -6.52 -12.77
C ASP A 587 -13.98 -6.95 -11.35
N TYR A 588 -14.99 -6.27 -10.79
CA TYR A 588 -15.47 -6.51 -9.44
C TYR A 588 -16.15 -7.87 -9.32
N GLY A 589 -17.02 -8.21 -10.27
CA GLY A 589 -17.76 -9.48 -10.28
C GLY A 589 -16.84 -10.69 -10.47
N PHE A 590 -15.90 -10.60 -11.42
CA PHE A 590 -14.91 -11.64 -11.67
C PHE A 590 -14.04 -11.92 -10.43
N THR A 591 -13.58 -10.87 -9.76
CA THR A 591 -12.75 -11.02 -8.54
C THR A 591 -13.55 -11.61 -7.39
N ALA A 592 -14.80 -11.16 -7.19
CA ALA A 592 -15.67 -11.69 -6.15
C ALA A 592 -16.01 -13.17 -6.39
N ASN A 593 -16.32 -13.54 -7.64
CA ASN A 593 -16.60 -14.93 -8.02
C ASN A 593 -15.38 -15.83 -7.79
N LEU A 594 -14.18 -15.37 -8.12
CA LEU A 594 -12.96 -16.15 -7.86
C LEU A 594 -12.73 -16.38 -6.36
N GLU A 595 -12.96 -15.38 -5.52
CA GLU A 595 -12.89 -15.57 -4.06
C GLU A 595 -13.97 -16.56 -3.57
N GLN A 596 -15.18 -16.53 -4.15
CA GLN A 596 -16.20 -17.53 -3.87
C GLN A 596 -15.77 -18.95 -4.30
N LYS A 597 -15.20 -19.12 -5.50
CA LYS A 597 -14.68 -20.41 -5.96
C LYS A 597 -13.57 -20.94 -5.03
N LEU A 598 -12.75 -20.06 -4.43
CA LEU A 598 -11.78 -20.45 -3.41
C LEU A 598 -12.45 -20.99 -2.13
N ASP A 599 -13.58 -20.39 -1.73
CA ASP A 599 -14.37 -20.91 -0.61
C ASP A 599 -15.08 -22.23 -0.99
N GLU A 600 -15.47 -22.41 -2.25
CA GLU A 600 -16.03 -23.68 -2.75
C GLU A 600 -15.01 -24.83 -2.78
N ILE A 601 -13.70 -24.54 -2.88
CA ILE A 601 -12.64 -25.54 -2.66
C ILE A 601 -12.68 -26.05 -1.22
N THR A 602 -12.80 -25.15 -0.24
CA THR A 602 -12.89 -25.54 1.18
C THR A 602 -14.15 -26.37 1.50
N ALA A 603 -15.20 -26.24 0.68
CA ALA A 603 -16.43 -27.02 0.77
C ALA A 603 -16.41 -28.29 -0.11
N GLU A 604 -15.27 -28.61 -0.74
CA GLU A 604 -15.08 -29.75 -1.65
C GLU A 604 -16.00 -29.76 -2.89
N ASN A 605 -16.60 -28.62 -3.23
CA ASN A 605 -17.46 -28.47 -4.40
C ASN A 605 -16.67 -28.16 -5.69
N VAL A 606 -15.44 -27.64 -5.55
CA VAL A 606 -14.56 -27.26 -6.67
C VAL A 606 -13.16 -27.81 -6.43
N GLN A 607 -12.55 -28.38 -7.47
CA GLN A 607 -11.15 -28.81 -7.43
C GLN A 607 -10.22 -27.65 -7.78
N TRP A 608 -9.15 -27.48 -7.01
CA TRP A 608 -8.29 -26.31 -7.14
C TRP A 608 -7.42 -26.27 -8.41
N ARG A 609 -6.90 -27.42 -8.89
CA ARG A 609 -6.06 -27.45 -10.10
C ARG A 609 -6.84 -27.16 -11.39
N PRO A 610 -8.03 -27.75 -11.61
CA PRO A 610 -8.88 -27.36 -12.74
C PRO A 610 -9.25 -25.86 -12.71
N LEU A 611 -9.55 -25.31 -11.54
CA LEU A 611 -9.80 -23.88 -11.38
C LEU A 611 -8.60 -23.02 -11.82
N LEU A 612 -7.38 -23.42 -11.43
CA LEU A 612 -6.17 -22.71 -11.85
C LEU A 612 -5.95 -22.77 -13.36
N GLU A 613 -6.23 -23.90 -14.00
CA GLU A 613 -6.09 -24.08 -15.44
C GLU A 613 -7.10 -23.23 -16.22
N GLU A 614 -8.37 -23.26 -15.80
CA GLU A 614 -9.46 -22.42 -16.32
C GLU A 614 -9.09 -20.94 -16.28
N TRP A 615 -8.44 -20.50 -15.19
CA TRP A 615 -8.03 -19.11 -15.02
C TRP A 615 -6.74 -18.76 -15.77
N TRP A 616 -5.73 -19.63 -15.75
CA TRP A 616 -4.38 -19.34 -16.24
C TRP A 616 -4.28 -19.26 -17.76
N THR A 617 -4.96 -20.16 -18.46
CA THR A 617 -4.92 -20.25 -19.93
C THR A 617 -5.35 -18.94 -20.63
N PRO A 618 -6.55 -18.38 -20.37
CA PRO A 618 -6.96 -17.12 -21.00
C PRO A 618 -6.04 -15.96 -20.59
N PHE A 619 -5.59 -15.92 -19.34
CA PHE A 619 -4.71 -14.86 -18.84
C PHE A 619 -3.36 -14.85 -19.55
N LYS A 620 -2.74 -16.03 -19.70
CA LYS A 620 -1.47 -16.19 -20.41
C LYS A 620 -1.58 -15.81 -21.88
N ASN A 621 -2.70 -16.15 -22.53
CA ASN A 621 -2.96 -15.78 -23.92
C ASN A 621 -3.04 -14.25 -24.09
N GLN A 622 -3.70 -13.56 -23.16
CA GLN A 622 -3.79 -12.10 -23.15
C GLN A 622 -2.45 -11.41 -22.87
N ILE A 623 -1.64 -11.94 -21.96
CA ILE A 623 -0.26 -11.45 -21.74
C ILE A 623 0.58 -11.61 -23.02
N SER A 624 0.40 -12.71 -23.74
CA SER A 624 1.16 -13.03 -24.94
C SER A 624 0.77 -12.10 -26.10
N SER A 625 -0.53 -11.85 -26.30
CA SER A 625 -1.01 -10.90 -27.32
C SER A 625 -0.53 -9.48 -27.03
N LEU A 626 -0.61 -8.99 -25.80
CA LEU A 626 -0.17 -7.64 -25.44
C LEU A 626 1.36 -7.49 -25.50
N SER A 627 2.11 -8.57 -25.33
CA SER A 627 3.56 -8.54 -25.44
C SER A 627 4.03 -8.12 -26.83
N THR A 628 3.22 -8.29 -27.89
CA THR A 628 3.58 -7.91 -29.28
C THR A 628 3.36 -6.43 -29.59
N LEU A 629 2.51 -5.72 -28.82
CA LEU A 629 2.23 -4.29 -29.04
C LEU A 629 3.47 -3.41 -28.89
N ARG A 630 3.56 -2.29 -29.57
CA ARG A 630 4.64 -1.31 -29.37
C ARG A 630 4.38 -0.53 -28.09
N VAL A 631 5.45 -0.09 -27.44
CA VAL A 631 5.35 0.78 -26.25
C VAL A 631 4.64 2.10 -26.59
N SER A 632 4.81 2.62 -27.81
CA SER A 632 4.11 3.82 -28.27
C SER A 632 2.60 3.63 -28.29
N GLU A 633 2.10 2.52 -28.86
CA GLU A 633 0.66 2.23 -28.93
C GLU A 633 0.02 2.15 -27.53
N VAL A 634 0.76 1.59 -26.57
CA VAL A 634 0.33 1.56 -25.17
C VAL A 634 0.32 2.96 -24.56
N ILE A 635 1.35 3.75 -24.81
CA ILE A 635 1.44 5.13 -24.29
C ILE A 635 0.34 6.00 -24.88
N ASP A 636 0.05 5.89 -26.18
CA ASP A 636 -0.97 6.68 -26.86
C ASP A 636 -2.37 6.38 -26.28
N ALA A 637 -2.69 5.10 -26.06
CA ALA A 637 -3.95 4.70 -25.41
C ALA A 637 -4.07 5.20 -23.97
N LEU A 638 -2.96 5.21 -23.22
CA LEU A 638 -2.94 5.74 -21.85
C LEU A 638 -3.01 7.27 -21.81
N ASP A 639 -2.37 7.94 -22.76
CA ASP A 639 -2.42 9.39 -22.92
C ASP A 639 -3.83 9.87 -23.21
N GLU A 640 -4.58 9.14 -24.03
CA GLU A 640 -6.00 9.38 -24.29
C GLU A 640 -6.83 9.19 -23.01
N LYS A 641 -6.72 8.01 -22.37
CA LYS A 641 -7.52 7.64 -21.20
C LYS A 641 -7.25 8.50 -19.96
N LEU A 642 -6.00 8.90 -19.75
CA LEU A 642 -5.61 9.76 -18.63
C LEU A 642 -5.65 11.25 -18.99
N GLY A 643 -6.14 11.60 -20.18
CA GLY A 643 -6.03 12.94 -20.73
C GLY A 643 -6.58 14.02 -19.80
N GLN A 644 -7.81 13.86 -19.33
CA GLN A 644 -8.44 14.81 -18.41
C GLN A 644 -7.62 15.00 -17.13
N HIS A 645 -7.11 13.92 -16.56
CA HIS A 645 -6.29 13.99 -15.35
C HIS A 645 -4.91 14.61 -15.61
N LEU A 646 -4.23 14.28 -16.70
CA LEU A 646 -2.87 14.77 -16.98
C LEU A 646 -2.84 16.23 -17.47
N PHE A 647 -3.94 16.68 -18.08
CA PHE A 647 -4.01 17.93 -18.83
C PHE A 647 -5.20 18.82 -18.44
N GLY A 648 -5.75 18.73 -17.23
CA GLY A 648 -6.85 19.62 -16.79
C GLY A 648 -6.47 21.11 -16.84
N GLU A 649 -7.44 21.99 -17.16
CA GLU A 649 -7.25 23.41 -17.49
C GLU A 649 -6.44 24.19 -16.43
N GLU A 650 -6.69 23.93 -15.14
CA GLU A 650 -6.01 24.63 -14.04
C GLU A 650 -4.52 24.23 -13.85
N LYS A 651 -4.05 23.12 -14.45
CA LYS A 651 -2.70 22.59 -14.15
C LYS A 651 -1.57 23.40 -14.78
N TYR A 652 -1.86 24.21 -15.81
CA TYR A 652 -0.84 24.89 -16.61
C TYR A 652 -1.13 26.38 -16.87
N ASP A 653 -2.15 26.95 -16.21
CA ASP A 653 -2.68 28.31 -16.47
C ASP A 653 -1.70 29.46 -16.11
N GLY A 654 -0.64 29.17 -15.33
CA GLY A 654 0.34 30.18 -14.87
C GLY A 654 1.55 30.45 -15.78
N TYR A 655 1.58 29.94 -17.01
CA TYR A 655 2.79 29.94 -17.85
C TYR A 655 2.61 30.81 -19.10
N VAL A 656 2.63 32.13 -18.91
CA VAL A 656 2.61 33.12 -20.01
C VAL A 656 4.05 33.49 -20.36
N HIS A 657 4.46 33.25 -21.62
CA HIS A 657 5.62 33.92 -22.20
C HIS A 657 5.36 35.42 -22.20
N VAL A 658 6.07 36.17 -21.37
CA VAL A 658 6.24 37.60 -21.62
C VAL A 658 7.19 37.71 -22.81
N ASN A 659 6.66 38.03 -23.99
CA ASN A 659 7.50 38.45 -25.11
C ASN A 659 8.14 39.79 -24.73
N PRO A 660 9.47 39.94 -24.77
CA PRO A 660 10.13 41.23 -24.51
C PRO A 660 9.73 42.33 -25.51
N ASP A 661 9.19 41.96 -26.68
CA ASP A 661 8.83 42.89 -27.76
C ASP A 661 7.38 43.42 -27.70
N GLN A 662 6.70 43.30 -26.55
CA GLN A 662 5.34 43.84 -26.35
C GLN A 662 5.25 44.64 -25.03
N VAL A 663 6.29 45.40 -24.68
CA VAL A 663 6.19 46.44 -23.65
C VAL A 663 6.47 47.80 -24.29
N SER A 664 5.45 48.28 -25.00
CA SER A 664 5.22 49.68 -25.41
C SER A 664 3.72 49.70 -25.73
N ASP A 665 2.84 50.39 -25.04
CA ASP A 665 2.92 51.74 -24.50
C ASP A 665 1.84 51.87 -23.39
N VAL A 666 2.08 52.75 -22.43
CA VAL A 666 1.08 53.13 -21.42
C VAL A 666 0.13 54.13 -22.08
N GLY A 667 -1.16 53.82 -22.19
CA GLY A 667 -2.12 54.73 -22.82
C GLY A 667 -3.60 54.41 -22.50
N ASP A 668 -4.08 55.12 -21.48
CA ASP A 668 -5.44 55.59 -21.15
C ASP A 668 -6.69 54.71 -21.33
N GLY A 669 -7.57 54.80 -20.35
CA GLY A 669 -8.73 53.95 -20.16
C GLY A 669 -9.85 54.16 -21.16
N THR A 670 -10.46 53.06 -21.59
CA THR A 670 -11.91 53.00 -21.85
C THR A 670 -12.38 51.57 -21.69
N THR A 671 -13.22 51.32 -20.68
CA THR A 671 -13.97 50.09 -20.53
C THR A 671 -15.00 49.99 -21.66
N THR A 672 -14.84 49.04 -22.57
CA THR A 672 -15.93 48.60 -23.44
C THR A 672 -16.13 47.11 -23.24
N SER A 673 -17.26 46.79 -22.61
CA SER A 673 -17.83 45.45 -22.52
C SER A 673 -18.20 44.96 -23.91
N THR A 674 -17.59 43.88 -24.37
CA THR A 674 -18.17 42.98 -25.37
C THR A 674 -18.01 41.54 -24.91
N ASN A 675 -19.16 40.92 -24.66
CA ASN A 675 -19.33 39.48 -24.61
C ASN A 675 -18.83 38.88 -25.92
N ASP A 676 -17.66 38.27 -25.93
CA ASP A 676 -17.23 37.39 -27.01
C ASP A 676 -16.49 36.19 -26.43
N ALA A 677 -17.00 35.02 -26.81
CA ALA A 677 -16.53 33.66 -26.59
C ALA A 677 -15.24 33.51 -25.76
N GLN A 678 -15.40 32.96 -24.55
CA GLN A 678 -14.33 32.26 -23.84
C GLN A 678 -13.76 31.19 -24.79
N GLU A 679 -12.63 31.48 -25.44
CA GLU A 679 -11.85 30.48 -26.15
C GLU A 679 -11.49 29.40 -25.13
N VAL A 680 -12.12 28.23 -25.26
CA VAL A 680 -11.75 27.05 -24.48
C VAL A 680 -10.28 26.77 -24.76
N SER A 681 -9.41 27.07 -23.80
CA SER A 681 -7.99 26.83 -23.95
C SER A 681 -7.79 25.34 -24.17
N ASP A 682 -7.18 24.92 -25.28
CA ASP A 682 -6.83 23.51 -25.46
C ASP A 682 -5.90 23.12 -24.32
N ALA A 683 -6.42 22.36 -23.35
CA ALA A 683 -5.74 22.04 -22.11
C ALA A 683 -4.46 21.20 -22.32
N ARG A 684 -4.26 20.70 -23.55
CA ARG A 684 -3.04 20.02 -24.00
C ARG A 684 -2.10 20.93 -24.78
N LYS A 685 -2.40 22.20 -24.98
CA LYS A 685 -1.50 23.15 -25.65
C LYS A 685 -0.27 23.35 -24.76
N CYS A 686 0.91 23.18 -25.35
CA CYS A 686 2.16 23.38 -24.63
C CYS A 686 2.31 24.85 -24.23
N PRO A 687 2.41 25.19 -22.94
CA PRO A 687 2.50 26.59 -22.53
C PRO A 687 3.84 27.23 -22.98
N SER A 688 4.89 26.42 -23.11
CA SER A 688 6.24 26.89 -23.48
C SER A 688 6.47 27.16 -24.97
N CYS A 689 5.62 26.69 -25.87
CA CYS A 689 5.80 27.01 -27.29
C CYS A 689 4.50 27.32 -28.02
N LYS A 690 3.37 27.22 -27.33
CA LYS A 690 2.00 27.50 -27.78
C LYS A 690 1.54 26.74 -29.04
N THR A 691 2.41 25.93 -29.64
CA THR A 691 2.22 25.24 -30.93
C THR A 691 2.34 23.72 -30.82
N GLY A 692 3.09 23.24 -29.82
CA GLY A 692 3.17 21.82 -29.53
C GLY A 692 2.04 21.36 -28.62
N ARG A 693 1.77 20.05 -28.62
CA ARG A 693 0.77 19.39 -27.78
C ARG A 693 1.47 18.60 -26.68
N LEU A 694 1.04 18.75 -25.43
CA LEU A 694 1.50 17.97 -24.29
C LEU A 694 0.97 16.54 -24.40
N GLY A 695 1.83 15.58 -24.10
CA GLY A 695 1.51 14.16 -24.11
C GLY A 695 2.46 13.36 -23.23
N LEU A 696 2.04 12.15 -22.87
CA LEU A 696 2.88 11.19 -22.16
C LEU A 696 4.06 10.76 -23.04
N LYS A 697 5.29 10.92 -22.55
CA LYS A 697 6.52 10.55 -23.23
C LYS A 697 7.31 9.50 -22.43
N PRO A 698 7.91 8.50 -23.08
CA PRO A 698 8.76 7.52 -22.41
C PRO A 698 10.14 8.11 -22.07
N SER A 699 10.69 7.75 -20.91
CA SER A 699 12.11 8.01 -20.58
C SER A 699 12.71 6.85 -19.77
N LYS A 700 14.05 6.75 -19.80
CA LYS A 700 14.85 5.81 -19.01
C LYS A 700 14.70 6.02 -17.50
N SER A 701 14.34 7.24 -17.08
CA SER A 701 14.11 7.63 -15.69
C SER A 701 12.62 7.61 -15.28
N GLY A 702 11.74 7.03 -16.11
CA GLY A 702 10.29 7.03 -15.93
C GLY A 702 9.62 8.01 -16.89
N GLY A 703 8.33 7.80 -17.18
CA GLY A 703 7.57 8.65 -18.08
C GLY A 703 7.48 10.08 -17.57
N PHE A 704 7.31 11.00 -18.50
CA PHE A 704 7.11 12.42 -18.23
C PHE A 704 6.07 12.95 -19.21
N ILE A 705 5.37 14.01 -18.82
CA ILE A 705 4.58 14.79 -19.76
C ILE A 705 5.55 15.68 -20.53
N GLY A 706 5.51 15.64 -21.86
CA GLY A 706 6.38 16.44 -22.70
C GLY A 706 5.67 16.98 -23.93
N CYS A 707 6.18 18.08 -24.46
CA CYS A 707 5.72 18.67 -25.70
C CYS A 707 5.89 17.71 -26.90
N SER A 708 4.98 17.75 -27.87
CA SER A 708 5.06 16.99 -29.11
C SER A 708 6.30 17.35 -29.94
N ARG A 709 6.78 18.58 -29.78
CA ARG A 709 8.03 19.11 -30.36
C ARG A 709 9.25 18.87 -29.46
N TYR A 710 9.23 17.92 -28.54
CA TYR A 710 10.41 17.56 -27.75
C TYR A 710 11.38 16.71 -28.61
N PRO A 711 12.70 16.99 -28.64
CA PRO A 711 13.46 17.84 -27.72
C PRO A 711 13.67 19.29 -28.16
N GLU A 712 13.06 19.75 -29.26
CA GLU A 712 13.16 21.14 -29.74
C GLU A 712 12.49 22.13 -28.77
N CYS A 713 11.36 21.74 -28.19
CA CYS A 713 10.73 22.39 -27.04
C CYS A 713 11.06 21.60 -25.77
N GLY A 714 11.76 22.25 -24.84
CA GLY A 714 12.25 21.63 -23.60
C GLY A 714 11.22 21.48 -22.48
N PHE A 715 9.94 21.79 -22.72
CA PHE A 715 8.89 21.69 -21.71
C PHE A 715 8.67 20.23 -21.30
N THR A 716 8.85 19.97 -20.00
CA THR A 716 8.66 18.66 -19.41
C THR A 716 8.09 18.78 -18.00
N HIS A 717 7.11 17.95 -17.69
CA HIS A 717 6.57 17.78 -16.35
C HIS A 717 6.75 16.32 -15.90
N PRO A 718 7.44 16.06 -14.77
CA PRO A 718 7.64 14.70 -14.29
C PRO A 718 6.31 14.08 -13.81
N LEU A 719 6.09 12.78 -14.05
CA LEU A 719 4.89 12.09 -13.54
C LEU A 719 4.95 11.78 -12.03
N HIS A 720 6.08 12.06 -11.38
CA HIS A 720 6.29 11.82 -9.96
C HIS A 720 7.21 12.91 -9.39
N PRO A 721 6.93 13.47 -8.21
CA PRO A 721 7.87 14.37 -7.55
C PRO A 721 9.21 13.65 -7.33
N ILE A 722 10.32 14.37 -7.53
CA ILE A 722 11.67 13.84 -7.40
C ILE A 722 11.85 13.37 -5.94
N ARG A 723 12.38 12.16 -5.76
CA ARG A 723 12.77 11.62 -4.46
C ARG A 723 13.67 12.65 -3.73
N GLY A 724 13.16 13.26 -2.66
CA GLY A 724 13.91 14.21 -1.83
C GLY A 724 13.19 15.52 -1.46
N ALA A 725 11.98 15.80 -1.96
CA ALA A 725 11.32 17.09 -1.71
C ALA A 725 10.47 17.17 -0.43
N ILE A 726 10.19 16.06 0.29
CA ILE A 726 9.47 16.10 1.57
C ILE A 726 10.02 14.96 2.45
N VAL A 727 10.88 15.31 3.41
CA VAL A 727 11.18 14.47 4.57
C VAL A 727 10.59 15.22 5.75
N SER A 728 9.49 14.73 6.30
CA SER A 728 9.04 15.15 7.63
C SER A 728 9.67 14.21 8.65
N ASP A 729 10.35 14.78 9.64
CA ASP A 729 10.96 14.09 10.78
C ASP A 729 9.87 13.66 11.77
N THR A 730 9.05 12.70 11.38
CA THR A 730 8.25 11.93 12.34
C THR A 730 8.62 10.47 12.24
N ASP A 731 8.93 9.86 13.38
CA ASP A 731 9.38 8.47 13.53
C ASP A 731 8.30 7.41 13.18
N ASP A 732 7.31 7.77 12.38
CA ASP A 732 6.32 6.85 11.84
C ASP A 732 6.83 6.31 10.49
N ALA A 733 7.41 5.11 10.53
CA ALA A 733 7.90 4.38 9.36
C ALA A 733 6.81 3.89 8.39
N ASP A 734 5.63 4.51 8.36
CA ASP A 734 4.58 4.24 7.39
C ASP A 734 3.93 5.58 7.01
N PHE A 735 4.01 5.89 5.70
CA PHE A 735 3.22 6.89 4.96
C PHE A 735 3.85 8.29 4.74
N MET A 736 4.07 8.64 3.46
CA MET A 736 4.43 10.01 3.04
C MET A 736 3.16 10.88 3.06
N ALA A 737 3.14 11.92 3.89
CA ALA A 737 2.17 12.99 3.75
C ALA A 737 2.51 13.80 2.50
N SER A 738 1.60 13.86 1.54
CA SER A 738 1.67 14.85 0.46
C SER A 738 0.64 15.92 0.77
N ASP A 739 1.10 17.12 1.16
CA ASP A 739 0.26 18.30 1.00
C ASP A 739 0.00 18.45 -0.49
N ALA A 740 -1.26 18.35 -0.88
CA ALA A 740 -1.72 18.44 -2.26
C ALA A 740 -1.61 19.87 -2.85
N SER A 741 -0.76 20.72 -2.26
CA SER A 741 -0.55 22.11 -2.68
C SER A 741 0.93 22.50 -2.79
N SER A 742 1.88 21.57 -2.68
CA SER A 742 3.27 21.94 -2.96
C SER A 742 3.42 22.17 -4.47
N ASP A 743 3.57 23.43 -4.88
CA ASP A 743 3.91 23.87 -6.23
C ASP A 743 4.86 22.87 -6.89
N VAL A 744 4.32 22.01 -7.75
CA VAL A 744 5.13 21.07 -8.52
C VAL A 744 5.90 21.93 -9.51
N LEU A 745 7.19 22.15 -9.26
CA LEU A 745 8.04 22.95 -10.13
C LEU A 745 7.95 22.47 -11.58
N LEU A 746 7.29 23.28 -12.41
CA LEU A 746 7.22 23.11 -13.85
C LEU A 746 8.56 23.54 -14.46
N TYR A 747 9.05 22.77 -15.44
CA TYR A 747 10.31 23.05 -16.13
C TYR A 747 10.11 23.18 -17.64
N PRO A 748 10.83 24.09 -18.31
CA PRO A 748 11.80 25.04 -17.75
C PRO A 748 11.13 26.15 -16.90
N LYS A 749 11.79 26.66 -15.86
CA LYS A 749 11.40 27.90 -15.15
C LYS A 749 12.35 29.01 -15.60
N ILE A 750 11.84 30.03 -16.26
CA ILE A 750 12.65 31.17 -16.71
C ILE A 750 12.94 32.04 -15.47
N LEU A 751 14.22 32.29 -15.19
CA LEU A 751 14.63 33.12 -14.07
C LEU A 751 14.84 34.58 -14.49
N GLY A 752 15.14 34.82 -15.78
CA GLY A 752 15.31 36.15 -16.37
C GLY A 752 16.40 36.16 -17.44
N VAL A 753 16.89 37.35 -17.79
CA VAL A 753 17.94 37.56 -18.80
C VAL A 753 19.26 37.84 -18.11
N ASP A 754 20.32 37.15 -18.54
CA ASP A 754 21.67 37.39 -18.07
C ASP A 754 22.15 38.79 -18.52
N PRO A 755 22.56 39.68 -17.60
CA PRO A 755 22.90 41.06 -17.93
C PRO A 755 24.18 41.20 -18.77
N GLU A 756 25.09 40.22 -18.73
CA GLU A 756 26.34 40.26 -19.51
C GLU A 756 26.14 39.75 -20.94
N THR A 757 25.41 38.65 -21.11
CA THR A 757 25.27 37.97 -22.41
C THR A 757 23.98 38.29 -23.14
N GLY A 758 23.00 38.93 -22.48
CA GLY A 758 21.66 39.17 -23.03
C GLY A 758 20.85 37.90 -23.29
N SER A 759 21.34 36.74 -22.81
CA SER A 759 20.71 35.43 -23.04
C SER A 759 19.83 35.01 -21.86
N GLU A 760 18.72 34.35 -22.13
CA GLU A 760 17.82 33.86 -21.08
C GLU A 760 18.48 32.81 -20.19
N ILE A 761 18.29 32.93 -18.87
CA ILE A 761 18.63 31.90 -17.90
C ILE A 761 17.38 31.12 -17.53
N SER A 762 17.43 29.80 -17.72
CA SER A 762 16.33 28.89 -17.37
C SER A 762 16.79 27.80 -16.40
N LEU A 763 16.00 27.58 -15.35
CA LEU A 763 16.10 26.41 -14.48
C LEU A 763 15.37 25.25 -15.16
N ARG A 764 16.03 24.09 -15.26
CA ARG A 764 15.52 22.90 -15.97
C ARG A 764 15.73 21.65 -15.14
N LEU A 765 15.02 20.58 -15.51
CA LEU A 765 15.20 19.27 -14.91
C LEU A 765 15.89 18.31 -15.89
N GLY A 766 17.01 17.72 -15.44
CA GLY A 766 17.79 16.76 -16.21
C GLY A 766 17.92 15.41 -15.51
N PRO A 767 18.55 14.42 -16.18
CA PRO A 767 18.74 13.08 -15.62
C PRO A 767 19.64 13.03 -14.37
N TYR A 768 20.34 14.14 -14.06
CA TYR A 768 21.23 14.27 -12.91
C TYR A 768 20.71 15.25 -11.84
N GLY A 769 19.43 15.64 -11.93
CA GLY A 769 18.82 16.63 -11.05
C GLY A 769 18.57 17.98 -11.74
N PRO A 770 18.05 18.97 -11.00
CA PRO A 770 17.82 20.32 -11.51
C PRO A 770 19.12 21.00 -11.89
N TYR A 771 19.09 21.80 -12.96
CA TYR A 771 20.23 22.53 -13.48
C TYR A 771 19.80 23.86 -14.13
N LEU A 772 20.64 24.87 -14.04
CA LEU A 772 20.51 26.12 -14.76
C LEU A 772 21.10 25.98 -16.16
N GLN A 773 20.48 26.61 -17.16
CA GLN A 773 20.97 26.71 -18.53
C GLN A 773 20.94 28.16 -19.00
N LEU A 774 22.06 28.64 -19.54
CA LEU A 774 22.19 29.94 -20.18
C LEU A 774 21.96 29.79 -21.70
N GLY A 775 20.94 30.48 -22.21
CA GLY A 775 20.49 30.44 -23.60
C GLY A 775 19.75 29.15 -23.98
N GLU A 776 19.08 29.18 -25.14
CA GLU A 776 18.47 28.01 -25.75
C GLU A 776 19.46 27.19 -26.58
N LYS A 777 19.15 25.91 -26.76
CA LYS A 777 19.97 25.06 -27.62
C LYS A 777 19.68 25.43 -29.08
N ALA A 778 20.64 26.05 -29.76
CA ALA A 778 20.50 26.38 -31.17
C ALA A 778 20.12 25.15 -32.02
N ALA A 779 19.12 25.32 -32.89
CA ALA A 779 18.72 24.29 -33.84
C ALA A 779 19.89 23.97 -34.78
N PRO A 780 20.07 22.70 -35.17
CA PRO A 780 21.09 22.35 -36.16
C PRO A 780 20.76 23.07 -37.48
N VAL A 781 21.64 23.98 -37.91
CA VAL A 781 21.52 24.63 -39.22
C VAL A 781 21.80 23.59 -40.30
N VAL A 782 20.85 23.39 -41.21
CA VAL A 782 21.03 22.53 -42.38
C VAL A 782 21.78 23.37 -43.42
N SER A 783 23.01 22.96 -43.79
CA SER A 783 23.69 23.57 -44.94
C SER A 783 23.06 23.06 -46.23
N GLU A 784 22.92 23.91 -47.25
CA GLU A 784 22.35 23.57 -48.57
C GLU A 784 23.05 22.39 -49.27
N ASP A 785 24.27 22.00 -48.87
CA ASP A 785 25.05 20.92 -49.49
C ASP A 785 24.98 19.53 -48.81
N GLY A 786 24.02 19.28 -47.90
CA GLY A 786 23.77 17.92 -47.36
C GLY A 786 24.92 17.28 -46.55
N LYS A 787 26.02 17.99 -46.28
CA LYS A 787 27.09 17.56 -45.38
C LYS A 787 26.78 18.03 -43.95
N LYS A 788 26.94 17.14 -42.97
CA LYS A 788 26.69 17.43 -41.53
C LYS A 788 27.39 18.73 -41.11
N ALA A 789 26.62 19.77 -40.84
CA ALA A 789 27.10 20.99 -40.21
C ALA A 789 27.76 20.68 -38.85
N LYS A 790 28.76 21.50 -38.47
CA LYS A 790 29.36 21.45 -37.13
C LYS A 790 28.23 21.57 -36.10
N LYS A 791 28.21 20.65 -35.12
CA LYS A 791 27.26 20.68 -34.01
C LYS A 791 27.36 22.06 -33.34
N PRO A 792 26.25 22.81 -33.16
CA PRO A 792 26.32 24.11 -32.49
C PRO A 792 26.92 23.95 -31.08
N PRO A 793 27.60 24.99 -30.56
CA PRO A 793 28.14 24.97 -29.21
C PRO A 793 27.02 24.66 -28.21
N ALA A 794 27.30 23.76 -27.25
CA ALA A 794 26.32 23.41 -26.23
C ALA A 794 26.11 24.61 -25.29
N PRO A 795 24.87 24.90 -24.87
CA PRO A 795 24.61 25.97 -23.92
C PRO A 795 25.30 25.67 -22.58
N ARG A 796 25.73 26.72 -21.89
CA ARG A 796 26.41 26.58 -20.59
C ARG A 796 25.40 26.09 -19.55
N ARG A 797 25.82 25.18 -18.66
CA ARG A 797 24.95 24.54 -17.66
C ARG A 797 25.62 24.44 -16.30
N VAL A 798 24.82 24.63 -15.26
CA VAL A 798 25.26 24.53 -13.87
C VAL A 798 24.26 23.65 -13.10
N GLY A 799 24.71 22.54 -12.52
CA GLY A 799 23.85 21.66 -11.73
C GLY A 799 23.58 22.25 -10.35
N VAL A 800 22.31 22.32 -9.92
CA VAL A 800 21.91 22.98 -8.66
C VAL A 800 21.34 22.00 -7.63
N ALA A 801 21.51 20.69 -7.83
CA ALA A 801 20.97 19.68 -6.94
C ALA A 801 21.54 19.68 -5.50
N ASN A 802 22.66 20.38 -5.25
CA ASN A 802 23.38 20.36 -3.96
C ASN A 802 23.71 21.76 -3.43
N ILE A 803 22.97 22.78 -3.86
CA ILE A 803 23.09 24.12 -3.26
C ILE A 803 22.40 24.14 -1.89
N GLU A 804 22.74 25.09 -1.03
CA GLU A 804 22.12 25.21 0.31
C GLU A 804 20.69 25.79 0.27
N LYS A 805 20.38 26.58 -0.77
CA LYS A 805 19.07 27.21 -0.98
C LYS A 805 18.08 26.23 -1.62
N ASP A 806 16.79 26.37 -1.33
CA ASP A 806 15.76 25.62 -2.04
C ASP A 806 15.78 25.96 -3.54
N VAL A 807 15.75 24.94 -4.39
CA VAL A 807 15.79 25.09 -5.85
C VAL A 807 14.56 25.82 -6.37
N SER A 808 13.41 25.71 -5.69
CA SER A 808 12.17 26.42 -6.04
C SER A 808 12.30 27.95 -5.90
N GLU A 809 13.15 28.41 -4.98
CA GLU A 809 13.33 29.81 -4.59
C GLU A 809 14.50 30.51 -5.31
N LEU A 810 15.16 29.83 -6.26
CA LEU A 810 16.25 30.41 -7.03
C LEU A 810 15.80 31.66 -7.80
N THR A 811 16.53 32.76 -7.64
CA THR A 811 16.32 34.03 -8.36
C THR A 811 17.27 34.16 -9.55
N LEU A 812 17.05 35.17 -10.41
CA LEU A 812 18.00 35.52 -11.48
C LEU A 812 19.40 35.80 -10.93
N GLU A 813 19.49 36.56 -9.84
CA GLU A 813 20.75 36.93 -9.19
C GLU A 813 21.52 35.70 -8.71
N ASP A 814 20.83 34.74 -8.09
CA ASP A 814 21.43 33.46 -7.69
C ASP A 814 21.96 32.70 -8.90
N ALA A 815 21.21 32.72 -10.00
CA ALA A 815 21.55 31.99 -11.21
C ALA A 815 22.78 32.58 -11.92
N VAL A 816 22.86 33.90 -12.05
CA VAL A 816 24.03 34.62 -12.59
C VAL A 816 25.27 34.29 -11.76
N ARG A 817 25.18 34.38 -10.42
CA ARG A 817 26.28 33.99 -9.51
C ARG A 817 26.73 32.55 -9.70
N LEU A 818 25.78 31.63 -9.87
CA LEU A 818 26.09 30.20 -10.08
C LEU A 818 26.80 29.96 -11.42
N PHE A 819 26.56 30.79 -12.43
CA PHE A 819 27.31 30.79 -13.68
C PHE A 819 28.72 31.40 -13.56
N GLU A 820 29.13 32.02 -12.46
CA GLU A 820 30.53 32.43 -12.28
C GLU A 820 31.48 31.23 -12.10
N TYR A 821 30.95 30.07 -11.68
CA TYR A 821 31.76 28.88 -11.42
C TYR A 821 32.12 28.11 -12.71
N PRO A 822 33.34 27.56 -12.83
CA PRO A 822 34.45 27.65 -11.87
C PRO A 822 35.07 29.05 -11.78
N LYS A 823 35.25 29.55 -10.55
CA LYS A 823 35.74 30.90 -10.23
C LYS A 823 37.21 30.82 -9.85
N GLU A 824 38.09 31.46 -10.61
CA GLU A 824 39.52 31.55 -10.29
C GLU A 824 39.75 32.59 -9.19
N ILE A 825 40.47 32.22 -8.13
CA ILE A 825 40.72 33.10 -6.97
C ILE A 825 42.18 33.57 -6.87
N GLY A 826 43.07 33.03 -7.70
CA GLY A 826 44.47 33.44 -7.77
C GLY A 826 45.42 32.28 -8.09
N LYS A 827 46.71 32.57 -8.21
CA LYS A 827 47.76 31.57 -8.48
C LYS A 827 48.34 31.03 -7.18
N HIS A 828 48.56 29.73 -7.11
CA HIS A 828 49.17 29.07 -5.94
C HIS A 828 50.59 29.62 -5.70
N PRO A 829 50.94 30.10 -4.50
CA PRO A 829 52.18 30.84 -4.25
C PRO A 829 53.47 30.03 -4.48
N MET A 830 53.40 28.70 -4.46
CA MET A 830 54.56 27.82 -4.72
C MET A 830 54.60 27.21 -6.12
N THR A 831 53.46 27.01 -6.77
CA THR A 831 53.38 26.27 -8.05
C THR A 831 52.98 27.16 -9.22
N GLU A 832 52.58 28.41 -8.95
CA GLU A 832 52.02 29.38 -9.90
C GLU A 832 50.78 28.91 -10.68
N SER A 833 50.28 27.72 -10.39
CA SER A 833 49.08 27.15 -11.00
C SER A 833 47.81 27.85 -10.52
N PRO A 834 46.79 28.00 -11.38
CA PRO A 834 45.55 28.65 -11.01
C PRO A 834 44.77 27.82 -9.98
N VAL A 835 44.39 28.47 -8.88
CA VAL A 835 43.50 27.94 -7.85
C VAL A 835 42.07 28.38 -8.19
N SER A 836 41.17 27.42 -8.31
CA SER A 836 39.75 27.69 -8.63
C SER A 836 38.81 27.09 -7.61
N ILE A 837 37.72 27.79 -7.32
CA ILE A 837 36.58 27.28 -6.59
C ILE A 837 35.60 26.64 -7.58
N ASN A 838 35.16 25.43 -7.27
CA ASN A 838 34.31 24.61 -8.11
C ASN A 838 33.11 24.08 -7.32
N MET A 839 32.04 23.74 -8.04
CA MET A 839 30.85 23.10 -7.48
C MET A 839 30.73 21.66 -7.98
N GLY A 840 30.54 20.72 -7.05
CA GLY A 840 30.44 19.29 -7.36
C GLY A 840 29.28 18.59 -6.64
N PRO A 841 29.07 17.29 -6.91
CA PRO A 841 27.98 16.50 -6.32
C PRO A 841 28.07 16.32 -4.79
N PHE A 842 29.16 16.76 -4.17
CA PHE A 842 29.41 16.67 -2.72
C PHE A 842 29.64 18.03 -2.06
N GLY A 843 29.19 19.12 -2.70
CA GLY A 843 29.39 20.50 -2.27
C GLY A 843 30.58 21.20 -2.94
N TYR A 844 30.94 22.37 -2.42
CA TYR A 844 32.01 23.21 -2.96
C TYR A 844 33.41 22.62 -2.68
N TYR A 845 34.32 22.81 -3.62
CA TYR A 845 35.71 22.39 -3.47
C TYR A 845 36.66 23.35 -4.19
N VAL A 846 37.85 23.51 -3.63
CA VAL A 846 38.96 24.20 -4.28
C VAL A 846 39.79 23.18 -5.07
N ALA A 847 40.26 23.59 -6.25
CA ALA A 847 41.04 22.76 -7.16
C ALA A 847 42.30 23.49 -7.62
N CYS A 848 43.44 22.79 -7.54
CA CYS A 848 44.72 23.20 -8.10
C CYS A 848 45.51 21.94 -8.47
N ASP A 849 46.11 21.87 -9.67
CA ASP A 849 46.99 20.78 -10.12
C ASP A 849 46.44 19.36 -9.91
N GLY A 850 45.14 19.16 -10.13
CA GLY A 850 44.47 17.86 -9.96
C GLY A 850 44.19 17.45 -8.51
N ILE A 851 44.54 18.29 -7.53
CA ILE A 851 44.16 18.12 -6.12
C ILE A 851 42.85 18.86 -5.88
N ASN A 852 41.83 18.15 -5.40
CA ASN A 852 40.53 18.71 -5.03
C ASN A 852 40.33 18.61 -3.52
N ALA A 853 40.20 19.76 -2.85
CA ALA A 853 39.91 19.83 -1.42
C ALA A 853 38.51 20.41 -1.19
N SER A 854 37.66 19.68 -0.47
CA SER A 854 36.30 20.12 -0.14
C SER A 854 36.35 21.29 0.84
N VAL A 855 35.54 22.32 0.55
CA VAL A 855 35.28 23.44 1.47
C VAL A 855 34.21 22.95 2.45
N GLY A 856 34.62 22.62 3.68
CA GLY A 856 33.71 22.06 4.69
C GLY A 856 32.76 23.12 5.28
N LYS A 857 31.63 22.69 5.85
CA LYS A 857 30.64 23.57 6.52
C LYS A 857 31.26 24.49 7.60
N SER A 858 32.30 24.01 8.30
CA SER A 858 33.02 24.79 9.30
C SER A 858 33.87 25.92 8.71
N VAL A 859 34.32 25.79 7.45
CA VAL A 859 35.01 26.87 6.73
C VAL A 859 33.97 27.89 6.29
N LEU A 860 32.91 27.45 5.61
CA LEU A 860 31.81 28.32 5.16
C LEU A 860 31.18 29.12 6.30
N LYS A 861 30.95 28.52 7.47
CA LYS A 861 30.42 29.23 8.64
C LYS A 861 31.35 30.31 9.17
N ARG A 862 32.67 30.17 8.97
CA ARG A 862 33.68 31.13 9.44
C ARG A 862 33.83 32.30 8.47
N VAL A 863 33.85 32.02 7.17
CA VAL A 863 33.98 33.04 6.12
C VAL A 863 32.65 33.67 5.73
N GLY A 864 31.53 33.11 6.20
CA GLY A 864 30.17 33.59 5.93
C GLY A 864 29.65 33.17 4.55
N SER A 865 30.42 33.43 3.49
CA SER A 865 30.08 33.08 2.11
C SER A 865 31.26 32.43 1.38
N LEU A 866 30.97 31.66 0.34
CA LEU A 866 31.99 31.06 -0.53
C LEU A 866 32.87 32.11 -1.23
N ASP A 867 32.33 33.30 -1.51
CA ASP A 867 33.09 34.41 -2.12
C ASP A 867 34.18 34.98 -1.19
N ASN A 868 34.10 34.69 0.11
CA ASN A 868 35.06 35.16 1.10
C ASN A 868 36.19 34.16 1.37
N VAL A 869 36.22 33.02 0.67
CA VAL A 869 37.34 32.05 0.78
C VAL A 869 38.57 32.66 0.11
N THR A 870 39.57 33.02 0.91
CA THR A 870 40.80 33.65 0.39
C THR A 870 41.72 32.62 -0.27
N LEU A 871 42.67 33.11 -1.08
CA LEU A 871 43.69 32.27 -1.71
C LEU A 871 44.50 31.50 -0.65
N GLU A 872 44.82 32.11 0.48
CA GLU A 872 45.57 31.48 1.58
C GLU A 872 44.79 30.31 2.18
N GLU A 873 43.48 30.47 2.42
CA GLU A 873 42.64 29.40 2.94
C GLU A 873 42.47 28.26 1.95
N ALA A 874 42.30 28.58 0.67
CA ALA A 874 42.20 27.59 -0.40
C ALA A 874 43.49 26.76 -0.53
N VAL A 875 44.64 27.42 -0.48
CA VAL A 875 45.97 26.79 -0.49
C VAL A 875 46.14 25.89 0.74
N GLU A 876 45.71 26.34 1.92
CA GLU A 876 45.78 25.54 3.15
C GLU A 876 44.86 24.31 3.10
N LEU A 877 43.68 24.41 2.51
CA LEU A 877 42.78 23.27 2.28
C LEU A 877 43.41 22.26 1.32
N LEU A 878 44.02 22.73 0.24
CA LEU A 878 44.74 21.90 -0.73
C LEU A 878 45.95 21.22 -0.08
N ARG A 879 46.73 21.94 0.74
CA ARG A 879 47.87 21.40 1.51
C ARG A 879 47.43 20.31 2.48
N LYS A 880 46.43 20.57 3.33
CA LYS A 880 45.85 19.58 4.27
C LYS A 880 45.32 18.34 3.56
N LYS A 881 44.82 18.50 2.32
CA LYS A 881 44.35 17.39 1.51
C LYS A 881 45.50 16.59 0.92
N ALA A 882 46.57 17.25 0.48
CA ALA A 882 47.79 16.63 -0.04
C ALA A 882 48.55 15.84 1.06
N GLU A 883 48.56 16.34 2.29
CA GLU A 883 49.25 15.73 3.44
C GLU A 883 48.50 14.55 4.07
N ARG A 884 47.21 14.38 3.77
CA ARG A 884 46.42 13.28 4.32
C ARG A 884 46.85 11.94 3.71
N PRO A 885 47.22 10.92 4.52
CA PRO A 885 47.48 9.59 4.00
C PRO A 885 46.21 9.04 3.33
N PRO A 886 46.33 8.27 2.23
CA PRO A 886 45.18 7.74 1.53
C PRO A 886 44.33 6.90 2.49
N ARG A 887 43.10 7.34 2.78
CA ARG A 887 42.17 6.57 3.60
C ARG A 887 42.02 5.16 3.01
N ALA A 888 42.13 4.14 3.86
CA ALA A 888 41.78 2.77 3.50
C ALA A 888 40.37 2.76 2.89
N ARG A 889 40.27 2.44 1.60
CA ARG A 889 39.03 2.49 0.84
C ARG A 889 38.05 1.42 1.38
N GLY A 890 37.09 1.85 2.18
CA GLY A 890 35.95 1.02 2.61
C GLY A 890 35.09 0.60 1.40
N ARG A 891 34.78 -0.70 1.35
CA ARG A 891 33.82 -1.52 0.57
C ARG A 891 33.17 -1.09 -0.78
N TYR A 892 33.31 0.13 -1.30
CA TYR A 892 32.69 0.56 -2.57
C TYR A 892 33.67 0.76 -3.75
N ALA A 893 34.91 0.28 -3.64
CA ALA A 893 35.93 0.38 -4.70
C ALA A 893 36.30 -0.98 -5.34
N LYS A 894 35.32 -1.85 -5.64
CA LYS A 894 35.55 -3.05 -6.50
C LYS A 894 34.90 -2.98 -7.88
N LYS A 895 34.26 -1.86 -8.24
CA LYS A 895 33.68 -1.65 -9.59
C LYS A 895 34.38 -0.58 -10.44
N ALA A 896 35.24 0.27 -9.87
CA ALA A 896 35.91 1.35 -10.61
C ALA A 896 37.24 0.93 -11.27
N ASP A 897 37.99 -0.02 -10.69
CA ASP A 897 39.31 -0.45 -11.21
C ASP A 897 39.26 -1.35 -12.46
N LYS A 898 38.07 -1.61 -13.03
CA LYS A 898 37.93 -2.26 -14.34
C LYS A 898 37.63 -1.30 -15.49
N LYS A 899 37.43 0.00 -15.23
CA LYS A 899 37.10 0.98 -16.27
C LYS A 899 38.24 1.96 -16.59
N ALA A 900 39.27 2.03 -15.74
CA ALA A 900 40.48 2.83 -15.96
C ALA A 900 41.61 1.99 -16.59
N LYS A 901 41.35 1.41 -17.76
CA LYS A 901 42.37 1.02 -18.76
C LYS A 901 41.76 1.21 -20.15
N LYS A 902 41.55 2.47 -20.51
CA LYS A 902 41.34 2.93 -21.89
C LYS A 902 41.67 4.42 -21.89
N GLU A 903 42.93 4.74 -22.14
CA GLU A 903 43.31 6.08 -22.58
C GLU A 903 42.88 6.30 -24.04
N PRO A 904 42.60 7.55 -24.43
CA PRO A 904 42.20 7.90 -25.78
C PRO A 904 43.42 7.99 -26.71
N LYS A 905 43.26 7.53 -27.95
CA LYS A 905 44.25 7.66 -29.04
C LYS A 905 44.36 9.13 -29.50
N ALA A 906 45.57 9.67 -29.50
CA ALA A 906 45.99 10.76 -30.40
C ALA A 906 46.99 10.19 -31.43
N LYS A 907 46.84 10.60 -32.69
CA LYS A 907 47.69 10.24 -33.84
C LYS A 907 48.89 11.21 -33.93
N LYS A 908 50.10 10.71 -34.20
CA LYS A 908 50.86 10.97 -35.46
C LYS A 908 52.29 10.38 -35.44
N ALA A 909 52.67 9.89 -36.62
CA ALA A 909 53.98 9.87 -37.29
C ALA A 909 55.23 9.23 -36.63
N ALA A 910 55.62 8.10 -37.26
CA ALA A 910 56.94 7.73 -37.79
C ALA A 910 58.26 7.83 -36.96
N ASN A 911 59.00 6.73 -37.11
CA ASN A 911 60.43 6.42 -36.92
C ASN A 911 60.95 5.80 -35.60
N GLU A 912 61.77 4.78 -35.84
CA GLU A 912 62.31 3.65 -35.05
C GLU A 912 63.41 4.03 -34.02
N PRO A 913 64.08 3.06 -33.35
CA PRO A 913 63.68 1.78 -32.76
C PRO A 913 63.92 1.71 -31.24
N LYS A 914 63.42 0.67 -30.57
CA LYS A 914 63.67 0.37 -29.14
C LYS A 914 64.89 -0.53 -28.95
N GLU A 915 65.78 -0.11 -28.05
CA GLU A 915 66.76 -0.95 -27.37
C GLU A 915 66.15 -1.67 -26.14
N GLU A 916 66.90 -2.68 -25.70
CA GLU A 916 66.52 -3.86 -24.91
C GLU A 916 66.55 -3.66 -23.37
N LYS A 917 66.02 -4.67 -22.64
CA LYS A 917 66.34 -5.06 -21.24
C LYS A 917 65.72 -4.22 -20.10
N ALA A 918 65.44 -4.75 -18.89
CA ALA A 918 65.51 -6.08 -18.31
C ALA A 918 64.63 -6.17 -17.04
N LYS A 919 64.46 -7.41 -16.57
CA LYS A 919 63.66 -7.93 -15.44
C LYS A 919 63.88 -7.22 -14.09
N ARG A 920 62.84 -7.21 -13.24
CA ARG A 920 62.95 -7.17 -11.77
C ARG A 920 62.06 -8.24 -11.11
N GLU A 921 62.63 -8.87 -10.10
CA GLU A 921 62.20 -10.06 -9.34
C GLU A 921 61.03 -9.81 -8.36
N PRO A 922 60.37 -10.88 -7.83
CA PRO A 922 59.06 -10.79 -7.19
C PRO A 922 59.16 -10.58 -5.66
N LYS A 923 58.23 -9.79 -5.10
CA LYS A 923 57.96 -9.71 -3.65
C LYS A 923 56.72 -10.53 -3.24
N GLU A 924 56.79 -11.03 -2.00
CA GLU A 924 56.04 -12.12 -1.37
C GLU A 924 54.50 -12.00 -1.35
N LYS A 925 53.84 -13.17 -1.42
CA LYS A 925 52.38 -13.35 -1.43
C LYS A 925 51.81 -13.38 -0.01
N LYS A 926 50.86 -12.48 0.30
CA LYS A 926 49.87 -12.69 1.37
C LYS A 926 48.77 -13.65 0.88
N ALA A 927 48.35 -14.55 1.76
CA ALA A 927 47.39 -15.63 1.52
C ALA A 927 46.11 -15.16 0.82
N MET A 928 45.85 -15.72 -0.36
CA MET A 928 44.70 -15.40 -1.21
C MET A 928 43.58 -16.40 -0.95
N LYS A 929 42.37 -15.89 -0.66
CA LYS A 929 41.13 -16.66 -0.70
C LYS A 929 41.06 -17.44 -2.00
N ASP A 930 40.68 -18.71 -1.87
CA ASP A 930 40.64 -19.71 -2.92
C ASP A 930 39.94 -19.19 -4.21
N PRO A 931 40.61 -19.14 -5.37
CA PRO A 931 40.03 -18.56 -6.58
C PRO A 931 38.87 -19.40 -7.11
N ALA A 932 37.76 -18.73 -7.43
CA ALA A 932 36.59 -19.34 -8.04
C ALA A 932 36.96 -20.09 -9.33
N LEU A 933 36.46 -21.32 -9.47
CA LEU A 933 36.70 -22.17 -10.64
C LEU A 933 36.12 -21.52 -11.91
N LYS A 934 36.98 -21.08 -12.83
CA LYS A 934 36.55 -20.44 -14.09
C LYS A 934 35.90 -21.46 -15.03
N LYS A 935 34.75 -21.10 -15.61
CA LYS A 935 34.06 -21.95 -16.61
C LYS A 935 34.92 -22.11 -17.87
N PRO A 936 34.90 -23.28 -18.52
CA PRO A 936 35.63 -23.51 -19.76
C PRO A 936 35.02 -22.73 -20.93
N LEU A 937 35.83 -22.46 -21.95
CA LEU A 937 35.41 -21.79 -23.18
C LEU A 937 34.50 -22.71 -24.01
N THR A 938 33.58 -22.13 -24.78
CA THR A 938 32.78 -22.89 -25.76
C THR A 938 33.57 -23.10 -27.04
N ALA A 939 33.15 -24.06 -27.87
CA ALA A 939 33.79 -24.39 -29.15
C ALA A 939 34.04 -23.15 -30.03
N PHE A 940 33.03 -22.29 -30.17
CA PHE A 940 33.14 -21.03 -30.91
C PHE A 940 34.18 -20.07 -30.32
N PHE A 941 34.31 -20.00 -28.99
CA PHE A 941 35.29 -19.11 -28.35
C PHE A 941 36.72 -19.67 -28.41
N MET A 942 36.88 -20.99 -28.46
CA MET A 942 38.18 -21.63 -28.72
C MET A 942 38.61 -21.36 -30.17
N PHE A 943 37.73 -21.61 -31.13
CA PHE A 943 37.94 -21.22 -32.54
C PHE A 943 38.21 -19.71 -32.71
N SER A 944 37.43 -18.86 -32.04
CA SER A 944 37.63 -17.41 -32.09
C SER A 944 38.93 -16.96 -31.44
N ALA A 945 39.53 -17.74 -30.55
CA ALA A 945 40.84 -17.42 -30.00
C ALA A 945 41.93 -17.71 -31.03
N ASP A 946 41.81 -18.84 -31.74
CA ASP A 946 42.79 -19.31 -32.71
C ASP A 946 42.75 -18.49 -34.02
N GLU A 947 41.56 -18.20 -34.54
CA GLU A 947 41.39 -17.53 -35.84
C GLU A 947 41.37 -16.00 -35.76
N ARG A 948 41.28 -15.41 -34.55
CA ARG A 948 41.22 -13.94 -34.42
C ARG A 948 42.48 -13.24 -34.95
N ALA A 949 43.64 -13.86 -34.80
CA ALA A 949 44.89 -13.32 -35.35
C ALA A 949 44.85 -13.30 -36.88
N ASN A 950 44.34 -14.37 -37.50
CA ASN A 950 44.21 -14.50 -38.96
C ASN A 950 43.21 -13.48 -39.52
N VAL A 951 42.01 -13.37 -38.94
CA VAL A 951 41.01 -12.38 -39.36
C VAL A 951 41.55 -10.94 -39.26
N LYS A 952 42.35 -10.65 -38.23
CA LYS A 952 42.97 -9.33 -38.05
C LYS A 952 44.13 -9.08 -39.01
N ALA A 953 44.87 -10.11 -39.38
CA ALA A 953 45.95 -10.02 -40.38
C ALA A 953 45.37 -9.78 -41.79
N GLU A 954 44.30 -10.51 -42.14
CA GLU A 954 43.62 -10.37 -43.43
C GLU A 954 42.84 -9.05 -43.54
N ASN A 955 42.36 -8.51 -42.42
CA ASN A 955 41.59 -7.26 -42.40
C ASN A 955 42.13 -6.27 -41.33
N PRO A 956 43.29 -5.61 -41.58
CA PRO A 956 43.98 -4.77 -40.58
C PRO A 956 43.17 -3.55 -40.10
N THR A 957 42.17 -3.12 -40.89
CA THR A 957 41.31 -1.96 -40.59
C THR A 957 40.08 -2.32 -39.75
N PHE A 958 39.77 -3.61 -39.58
CA PHE A 958 38.58 -4.04 -38.84
C PHE A 958 38.67 -3.68 -37.35
N LYS A 959 37.60 -3.10 -36.82
CA LYS A 959 37.48 -2.88 -35.37
C LYS A 959 37.05 -4.18 -34.69
N ILE A 960 37.14 -4.22 -33.36
CA ILE A 960 36.84 -5.42 -32.56
C ILE A 960 35.43 -6.00 -32.88
N GLY A 961 34.45 -5.14 -33.16
CA GLY A 961 33.10 -5.57 -33.56
C GLY A 961 33.06 -6.25 -34.94
N ASP A 962 33.80 -5.72 -35.91
CA ASP A 962 33.86 -6.24 -37.27
C ASP A 962 34.62 -7.58 -37.32
N ILE A 963 35.69 -7.71 -36.53
CA ILE A 963 36.42 -8.98 -36.33
C ILE A 963 35.49 -10.04 -35.74
N ALA A 964 34.65 -9.68 -34.75
CA ALA A 964 33.71 -10.62 -34.15
C ALA A 964 32.64 -11.10 -35.14
N LYS A 965 32.18 -10.21 -36.03
CA LYS A 965 31.23 -10.56 -37.09
C LYS A 965 31.85 -11.52 -38.12
N ALA A 966 33.06 -11.22 -38.59
CA ALA A 966 33.80 -12.07 -39.52
C ALA A 966 34.13 -13.45 -38.94
N LEU A 967 34.47 -13.54 -37.64
CA LEU A 967 34.65 -14.82 -36.95
C LEU A 967 33.35 -15.63 -36.87
N GLY A 968 32.21 -14.96 -36.65
CA GLY A 968 30.89 -15.60 -36.65
C GLY A 968 30.54 -16.20 -38.01
N GLU A 969 30.80 -15.45 -39.09
CA GLU A 969 30.58 -15.92 -40.47
C GLU A 969 31.50 -17.11 -40.81
N ARG A 970 32.80 -17.04 -40.45
CA ARG A 970 33.74 -18.16 -40.63
C ARG A 970 33.38 -19.40 -39.82
N TRP A 971 32.79 -19.24 -38.64
CA TRP A 971 32.31 -20.37 -37.84
C TRP A 971 31.06 -21.02 -38.43
N ALA A 972 30.19 -20.22 -39.07
CA ALA A 972 29.01 -20.71 -39.74
C ALA A 972 29.36 -21.55 -40.98
N THR A 973 30.44 -21.19 -41.68
CA THR A 973 30.92 -21.87 -42.90
C THR A 973 32.11 -22.80 -42.67
N LEU A 974 32.50 -23.02 -41.40
CA LEU A 974 33.63 -23.89 -41.05
C LEU A 974 33.34 -25.34 -41.45
N ASP A 975 34.34 -25.98 -42.05
CA ASP A 975 34.29 -27.40 -42.39
C ASP A 975 33.86 -28.27 -41.19
N PRO A 976 32.92 -29.24 -41.37
CA PRO A 976 32.39 -30.05 -40.29
C PRO A 976 33.45 -30.81 -39.48
N GLU A 977 34.52 -31.31 -40.09
CA GLU A 977 35.57 -32.06 -39.37
C GLU A 977 36.38 -31.12 -38.47
N ARG A 978 36.73 -29.94 -38.99
CA ARG A 978 37.39 -28.89 -38.18
C ARG A 978 36.49 -28.39 -37.05
N LYS A 979 35.20 -28.26 -37.29
CA LYS A 979 34.22 -27.82 -36.28
C LYS A 979 34.04 -28.86 -35.19
N ALA A 980 33.98 -30.14 -35.55
CA ALA A 980 33.87 -31.26 -34.62
C ALA A 980 35.05 -31.31 -33.64
N LYS A 981 36.27 -30.93 -34.06
CA LYS A 981 37.42 -30.83 -33.17
C LYS A 981 37.20 -29.83 -32.03
N TYR A 982 36.78 -28.61 -32.33
CA TYR A 982 36.51 -27.58 -31.31
C TYR A 982 35.33 -27.95 -30.40
N GLU A 983 34.33 -28.65 -30.92
CA GLU A 983 33.19 -29.15 -30.14
C GLU A 983 33.60 -30.27 -29.18
N SER A 984 34.48 -31.18 -29.63
CA SER A 984 35.07 -32.22 -28.79
C SER A 984 35.92 -31.63 -27.66
N ASP A 985 36.81 -30.68 -27.98
CA ASP A 985 37.69 -30.03 -26.99
C ASP A 985 36.88 -29.24 -25.95
N ALA A 986 35.83 -28.53 -26.38
CA ALA A 986 34.93 -27.82 -25.48
C ALA A 986 34.12 -28.77 -24.58
N LYS A 987 33.72 -29.94 -25.10
CA LYS A 987 33.01 -30.98 -24.33
C LYS A 987 33.94 -31.58 -23.27
N ALA A 988 35.16 -31.97 -23.64
CA ALA A 988 36.16 -32.49 -22.70
C ALA A 988 36.49 -31.48 -21.59
N ALA A 989 36.67 -30.20 -21.94
CA ALA A 989 36.91 -29.14 -20.97
C ALA A 989 35.72 -28.93 -20.01
N LYS A 990 34.48 -29.06 -20.51
CA LYS A 990 33.25 -28.98 -19.70
C LYS A 990 33.11 -30.15 -18.75
N GLU A 991 33.40 -31.37 -19.19
CA GLU A 991 33.36 -32.57 -18.36
C GLU A 991 34.40 -32.50 -17.24
N ALA A 992 35.64 -32.13 -17.55
CA ALA A 992 36.70 -31.92 -16.57
C ALA A 992 36.34 -30.85 -15.54
N TRP A 993 35.77 -29.71 -15.97
CA TRP A 993 35.31 -28.66 -15.08
C TRP A 993 34.16 -29.13 -14.17
N THR A 994 33.22 -29.91 -14.71
CA THR A 994 32.07 -30.41 -13.96
C THR A 994 32.50 -31.39 -12.87
N ARG A 995 33.49 -32.25 -13.16
CA ARG A 995 34.09 -33.15 -12.16
C ARG A 995 34.67 -32.38 -10.97
N VAL A 996 35.53 -31.40 -11.26
CA VAL A 996 36.17 -30.56 -10.24
C VAL A 996 35.14 -29.70 -9.48
N ALA A 997 34.13 -29.17 -10.16
CA ALA A 997 33.05 -28.41 -9.52
C ALA A 997 32.21 -29.28 -8.56
N THR A 998 31.97 -30.54 -8.93
CA THR A 998 31.20 -31.50 -8.13
C THR A 998 31.98 -31.92 -6.90
N GLU A 999 33.28 -32.24 -7.03
CA GLU A 999 34.18 -32.56 -5.92
C GLU A 999 34.25 -31.41 -4.90
N ARG A 1000 34.42 -30.17 -5.37
CA ARG A 1000 34.47 -28.98 -4.52
C ARG A 1000 33.13 -28.65 -3.83
N SER A 1001 32.01 -29.03 -4.45
CA SER A 1001 30.69 -28.91 -3.82
C SER A 1001 30.49 -29.91 -2.68
N LYS A 1002 31.03 -31.13 -2.82
CA LYS A 1002 31.00 -32.17 -1.78
C LYS A 1002 31.84 -31.77 -0.56
N GLU A 1003 33.04 -31.23 -0.77
CA GLU A 1003 33.91 -30.72 0.30
C GLU A 1003 33.35 -29.49 1.03
N SER A 1004 32.49 -28.70 0.39
CA SER A 1004 31.79 -27.58 1.06
C SER A 1004 30.52 -27.99 1.82
N SER A 1005 30.09 -29.25 1.65
CA SER A 1005 28.85 -29.81 2.22
C SER A 1005 29.10 -30.84 3.33
N SER A 1006 30.35 -31.28 3.51
CA SER A 1006 30.88 -31.92 4.73
C SER A 1006 31.36 -30.87 5.71
#